data_AF-V9PPS5-F1
#
_entry.id   AF-V9PPS5-F1
#
_cell.length_a   1.000
_cell.length_b   1.000
_cell.length_c   1.000
_cell.angle_alpha   90.00
_cell.angle_beta   90.00
_cell.angle_gamma   90.00
#
_symmetry.space_group_name_H-M   'P 1'
#
loop_
_entity.id
_entity.type
_entity.pdbx_description
1 polymer ?
#
loop_
_entity_poly.entity_id
_entity_poly.type
_entity_poly.pdbx_seq_one_letter_code
_entity_poly.pdbx_strand_id
1 'polypeptide(L)'
;MRGLMRIGLIVTVLLSAVVESRRTRIHIALLTNYNQTQPYKEVIEFAVTYVNQNPRYLPDHSLRVYHDSYSPNPASVVKSACDMIQNGVTAIVTDGSSTIVGLQGDTLAPYNIPLYSLQATDPFLTSNQRAFLIRSLPSDSYQSQALFQLLKENEWKQFSILTSSNAYGMNGMLELERLAMTELFGIDSIQHFLLPIEPSQLNVTHELSVIKEALSQIVVLHADGKYAKYILEQAMEMGMLGKGYAWILTDSVTGNPGVLQTEDGYLPSYYTGLLGTRPLYSAGPFYEEFMKNFTKDNPGVMIGDAYALSAFDAVLVLAEMLTKYLADGNTLQEQSLTCLTQFNSNTIVDRFRNGTAIMEYLDDVNIMGIGNQLEFQEDKGPKHVQYDIVNFRDNTFVHVGKWNAADKENLTLKEIVYLGGGIDSPDQRIGSLKGFNFTFGVMESRPFIIEDTETNCTGNACFTGYCVDLVEELAKDLGFNYTFVKPPDNKFGGLDADGETWNGNIKELLENRIDMITTDMSVNSLRTKAIDFTQSFKAASIQAVLKAGTAKQNKKFFLSPFSTEVWYSILIANCFCALFLCFVTKVSPYGFYGGKMYALLACKCSNCVANRKLTAGGFKPLTRDAHFQCLLEELECENEDTLDKISLYNSFWMISTGLFGQSGESHPYCAPGRFVIMGWWFFMMIMSAMYTANLAAALTVKNINNAIGSAEELLEQDDYAWGTINSAHPKLLLQYSINEKYNALIEKGHHVDNIGEGMEYMRNGFNGKPYVLIYEKPVLDYMMTENCDITYAGDDFQQFEYAFGIAKLSPFTPIINARMLTYMENGFLNSLWVKWGTSAKCDQKSSMNSVTLDMDSLGGIFMALAASMVVALMLVVCEFIYASGLDVYGNKHRLTSDGKRDSAPPFEGKFLGALTVRLKILAYDFMNYWLSFESFKQVGGEKKDTLQGELGGGPKRKPSQFNQEAFTAAGKNMIASGGGMTAGGRWNVVSKAVQKGFGSPISGYH
;
A
#
# COMPACT_ATOMS: atom_id res chain seq x y z
N MET A 1 -30.76 94.64 51.19
CA MET A 1 -30.81 93.72 50.02
C MET A 1 -29.64 92.74 49.94
N ARG A 2 -28.36 93.14 50.09
CA ARG A 2 -27.21 92.19 50.06
C ARG A 2 -27.23 91.11 51.17
N GLY A 3 -27.83 91.38 52.34
CA GLY A 3 -28.01 90.39 53.41
C GLY A 3 -29.07 89.32 53.10
N LEU A 4 -30.15 89.69 52.40
CA LEU A 4 -31.21 88.75 51.98
C LEU A 4 -30.74 87.80 50.86
N MET A 5 -29.88 88.27 49.95
CA MET A 5 -29.23 87.40 48.95
C MET A 5 -28.26 86.40 49.58
N ARG A 6 -27.53 86.76 50.64
CA ARG A 6 -26.63 85.82 51.33
C ARG A 6 -27.39 84.75 52.12
N ILE A 7 -28.51 85.12 52.75
CA ILE A 7 -29.39 84.15 53.42
C ILE A 7 -30.07 83.26 52.38
N GLY A 8 -30.54 83.82 51.25
CA GLY A 8 -31.09 83.05 50.14
C GLY A 8 -30.09 82.04 49.58
N LEU A 9 -28.83 82.43 49.39
CA LEU A 9 -27.76 81.56 48.89
C LEU A 9 -27.41 80.45 49.90
N ILE A 10 -27.32 80.80 51.19
CA ILE A 10 -27.05 79.82 52.28
C ILE A 10 -28.23 78.85 52.42
N VAL A 11 -29.48 79.31 52.27
CA VAL A 11 -30.68 78.47 52.30
C VAL A 11 -30.76 77.57 51.07
N THR A 12 -30.39 78.04 49.87
CA THR A 12 -30.29 77.16 48.69
C THR A 12 -29.16 76.15 48.79
N VAL A 13 -28.01 76.52 49.36
CA VAL A 13 -26.87 75.60 49.57
C VAL A 13 -27.17 74.59 50.69
N LEU A 14 -27.89 75.00 51.73
CA LEU A 14 -28.38 74.09 52.77
C LEU A 14 -29.52 73.21 52.26
N LEU A 15 -30.41 73.70 51.39
CA LEU A 15 -31.45 72.89 50.75
C LEU A 15 -30.87 71.89 49.75
N SER A 16 -29.86 72.26 48.95
CA SER A 16 -29.16 71.31 48.09
C SER A 16 -28.38 70.26 48.91
N ALA A 17 -27.74 70.66 50.01
CA ALA A 17 -27.07 69.73 50.93
C ALA A 17 -28.06 68.81 51.70
N VAL A 18 -29.27 69.30 52.02
CA VAL A 18 -30.33 68.50 52.68
C VAL A 18 -31.01 67.54 51.69
N VAL A 19 -31.14 67.90 50.41
CA VAL A 19 -31.64 67.00 49.35
C VAL A 19 -30.64 65.88 49.09
N GLU A 20 -29.33 66.17 49.08
CA GLU A 20 -28.28 65.16 48.90
C GLU A 20 -28.16 64.22 50.12
N SER A 21 -28.55 64.69 51.31
CA SER A 21 -28.62 63.89 52.54
C SER A 21 -29.80 62.91 52.62
N ARG A 22 -30.77 62.95 51.68
CA ARG A 22 -31.98 62.07 51.71
C ARG A 22 -31.96 60.91 50.74
N ARG A 23 -31.00 60.82 49.82
CA ARG A 23 -30.92 59.68 48.89
C ARG A 23 -30.44 58.43 49.61
N THR A 24 -31.23 57.37 49.55
CA THR A 24 -30.84 56.03 49.99
C THR A 24 -29.68 55.53 49.13
N ARG A 25 -28.67 54.96 49.77
CA ARG A 25 -27.46 54.48 49.07
C ARG A 25 -27.70 53.05 48.60
N ILE A 26 -27.15 52.72 47.45
CA ILE A 26 -27.12 51.37 46.90
C ILE A 26 -25.64 51.04 46.67
N HIS A 27 -25.21 49.89 47.20
CA HIS A 27 -23.83 49.45 47.14
C HIS A 27 -23.60 48.44 46.02
N ILE A 28 -22.64 48.71 45.13
CA ILE A 28 -22.11 47.75 44.15
C ILE A 28 -20.65 47.44 44.48
N ALA A 29 -20.12 46.30 44.05
CA ALA A 29 -18.71 45.96 44.20
C ALA A 29 -17.99 45.93 42.86
N LEU A 30 -16.71 46.29 42.87
CA LEU A 30 -15.74 46.02 41.83
C LEU A 30 -14.68 45.08 42.40
N LEU A 31 -14.57 43.89 41.81
CA LEU A 31 -13.51 42.91 42.08
C LEU A 31 -12.52 42.94 40.93
N THR A 32 -11.28 43.34 41.21
CA THR A 32 -10.22 43.36 40.19
C THR A 32 -9.08 42.41 40.50
N ASN A 33 -8.36 41.99 39.47
CA ASN A 33 -7.06 41.36 39.65
C ASN A 33 -6.07 42.40 40.19
N TYR A 34 -5.26 42.02 41.19
CA TYR A 34 -4.30 42.90 41.86
C TYR A 34 -3.36 43.66 40.91
N ASN A 35 -3.08 43.11 39.72
CA ASN A 35 -2.18 43.72 38.73
C ASN A 35 -2.88 44.67 37.73
N GLN A 36 -4.22 44.67 37.65
CA GLN A 36 -4.99 45.42 36.64
C GLN A 36 -5.90 46.51 37.25
N THR A 37 -5.75 46.79 38.54
CA THR A 37 -6.69 47.53 39.38
C THR A 37 -7.00 48.97 38.95
N GLN A 38 -6.01 49.71 38.44
CA GLN A 38 -6.15 51.16 38.20
C GLN A 38 -7.23 51.47 37.13
N PRO A 39 -7.08 51.12 35.85
CA PRO A 39 -7.98 51.61 34.79
C PRO A 39 -9.45 51.26 35.02
N TYR A 40 -9.76 50.05 35.53
CA TYR A 40 -11.13 49.64 35.84
C TYR A 40 -11.75 50.46 36.96
N LYS A 41 -10.95 50.79 37.99
CA LYS A 41 -11.41 51.56 39.13
C LYS A 41 -11.76 52.99 38.71
N GLU A 42 -10.89 53.67 37.97
CA GLU A 42 -11.16 55.04 37.53
C GLU A 42 -12.38 55.10 36.60
N VAL A 43 -12.53 54.14 35.68
CA VAL A 43 -13.68 54.08 34.77
C VAL A 43 -14.99 53.85 35.52
N ILE A 44 -15.02 52.93 36.49
CA ILE A 44 -16.23 52.66 37.29
C ILE A 44 -16.57 53.84 38.21
N GLU A 45 -15.59 54.48 38.85
CA GLU A 45 -15.83 55.66 39.68
C GLU A 45 -16.41 56.81 38.84
N PHE A 46 -15.91 56.99 37.62
CA PHE A 46 -16.48 57.94 36.67
C PHE A 46 -17.90 57.55 36.25
N ALA A 47 -18.17 56.27 35.98
CA ALA A 47 -19.50 55.76 35.63
C ALA A 47 -20.53 55.99 36.76
N VAL A 48 -20.15 55.69 38.00
CA VAL A 48 -20.99 55.93 39.19
C VAL A 48 -21.27 57.42 39.36
N THR A 49 -20.29 58.28 39.11
CA THR A 49 -20.45 59.74 39.15
C THR A 49 -21.42 60.20 38.06
N TYR A 50 -21.28 59.70 36.84
CA TYR A 50 -22.18 59.99 35.72
C TYR A 50 -23.63 59.58 36.02
N VAL A 51 -23.84 58.37 36.53
CA VAL A 51 -25.18 57.87 36.90
C VAL A 51 -25.82 58.72 38.01
N ASN A 52 -25.06 59.05 39.06
CA ASN A 52 -25.58 59.83 40.19
C ASN A 52 -25.97 61.27 39.83
N GLN A 53 -25.28 61.87 38.84
CA GLN A 53 -25.55 63.22 38.35
C GLN A 53 -26.71 63.27 37.34
N ASN A 54 -26.95 62.16 36.63
CA ASN A 54 -27.95 62.11 35.57
C ASN A 54 -29.34 61.80 36.15
N PRO A 55 -30.32 62.72 36.07
CA PRO A 55 -31.64 62.54 36.69
C PRO A 55 -32.47 61.42 36.05
N ARG A 56 -32.04 60.88 34.90
CA ARG A 56 -32.66 59.71 34.27
C ARG A 56 -32.54 58.46 35.14
N TYR A 57 -31.41 58.30 35.83
CA TYR A 57 -31.10 57.09 36.59
C TYR A 57 -31.28 57.35 38.08
N LEU A 58 -32.00 56.46 38.77
CA LEU A 58 -32.12 56.44 40.23
C LEU A 58 -32.44 57.81 40.88
N PRO A 59 -33.60 58.44 40.62
CA PRO A 59 -33.90 59.81 41.07
C PRO A 59 -33.83 60.01 42.59
N ASP A 60 -34.26 59.01 43.36
CA ASP A 60 -34.31 59.01 44.84
C ASP A 60 -33.16 58.26 45.51
N HIS A 61 -32.26 57.64 44.74
CA HIS A 61 -31.19 56.78 45.25
C HIS A 61 -29.82 57.26 44.75
N SER A 62 -28.73 56.76 45.35
CA SER A 62 -27.36 57.03 44.87
C SER A 62 -26.52 55.76 44.89
N LEU A 63 -25.73 55.53 43.85
CA LEU A 63 -24.80 54.41 43.74
C LEU A 63 -23.48 54.72 44.45
N ARG A 64 -22.94 53.70 45.13
CA ARG A 64 -21.56 53.69 45.66
C ARG A 64 -20.88 52.38 45.32
N VAL A 65 -19.61 52.47 44.95
CA VAL A 65 -18.78 51.30 44.65
C VAL A 65 -17.86 50.96 45.82
N TYR A 66 -17.84 49.68 46.21
CA TYR A 66 -16.78 49.09 47.00
C TYR A 66 -15.75 48.47 46.07
N HIS A 67 -14.48 48.62 46.42
CA HIS A 67 -13.39 48.08 45.64
C HIS A 67 -12.63 47.04 46.46
N ASP A 68 -12.42 45.86 45.90
CA ASP A 68 -11.49 44.87 46.44
C ASP A 68 -10.72 44.18 45.30
N SER A 69 -9.59 43.58 45.65
CA SER A 69 -8.71 42.92 44.71
C SER A 69 -8.47 41.47 45.10
N TYR A 70 -8.36 40.59 44.11
CA TYR A 70 -8.05 39.19 44.32
C TYR A 70 -6.73 38.80 43.64
N SER A 71 -6.07 37.78 44.20
CA SER A 71 -5.00 37.06 43.52
C SER A 71 -5.59 35.92 42.68
N PRO A 72 -4.91 35.45 41.61
CA PRO A 72 -5.40 34.35 40.77
C PRO A 72 -5.49 32.99 41.48
N ASN A 73 -5.24 32.92 42.78
CA ASN A 73 -5.46 31.74 43.60
C ASN A 73 -6.98 31.53 43.85
N PRO A 74 -7.55 30.35 43.54
CA PRO A 74 -8.96 30.04 43.77
C PRO A 74 -9.48 30.39 45.17
N ALA A 75 -8.68 30.18 46.22
CA ALA A 75 -9.09 30.50 47.59
C ALA A 75 -9.24 32.02 47.82
N SER A 76 -8.36 32.82 47.20
CA SER A 76 -8.43 34.28 47.26
C SER A 76 -9.66 34.81 46.53
N VAL A 77 -9.98 34.23 45.37
CA VAL A 77 -11.12 34.62 44.54
C VAL A 77 -12.44 34.41 45.29
N VAL A 78 -12.61 33.24 45.90
CA VAL A 78 -13.81 32.92 46.70
C VAL A 78 -13.89 33.83 47.92
N LYS A 79 -12.76 34.07 48.61
CA LYS A 79 -12.72 34.95 49.78
C LYS A 79 -13.13 36.38 49.45
N SER A 80 -12.55 37.00 48.42
CA SER A 80 -12.90 38.37 48.02
C SER A 80 -14.36 38.48 47.58
N ALA A 81 -14.89 37.48 46.88
CA ALA A 81 -16.32 37.44 46.57
C ALA A 81 -17.18 37.39 47.85
N CYS A 82 -16.85 36.51 48.80
CA CYS A 82 -17.52 36.41 50.09
C CYS A 82 -17.47 37.70 50.91
N ASP A 83 -16.33 38.38 50.94
CA ASP A 83 -16.15 39.63 51.68
C ASP A 83 -17.07 40.74 51.11
N MET A 84 -17.30 40.78 49.79
CA MET A 84 -18.25 41.71 49.17
C MET A 84 -19.70 41.40 49.56
N ILE A 85 -20.08 40.13 49.62
CA ILE A 85 -21.42 39.72 50.06
C ILE A 85 -21.69 40.18 51.50
N GLN A 86 -20.71 40.03 52.39
CA GLN A 86 -20.80 40.48 53.78
C GLN A 86 -20.94 42.00 53.90
N ASN A 87 -20.41 42.77 52.94
CA ASN A 87 -20.59 44.22 52.87
C ASN A 87 -21.97 44.67 52.37
N GLY A 88 -22.87 43.73 52.03
CA GLY A 88 -24.26 44.03 51.64
C GLY A 88 -24.41 44.63 50.24
N VAL A 89 -23.59 44.16 49.29
CA VAL A 89 -23.63 44.64 47.91
C VAL A 89 -24.79 44.04 47.11
N THR A 90 -25.37 44.86 46.22
CA THR A 90 -26.52 44.51 45.37
C THR A 90 -26.09 43.81 44.08
N ALA A 91 -24.91 44.15 43.56
CA ALA A 91 -24.33 43.54 42.37
C ALA A 91 -22.79 43.63 42.43
N ILE A 92 -22.11 42.70 41.77
CA ILE A 92 -20.64 42.63 41.71
C ILE A 92 -20.21 42.72 40.25
N VAL A 93 -19.26 43.60 39.96
CA VAL A 93 -18.59 43.73 38.65
C VAL A 93 -17.17 43.18 38.77
N THR A 94 -16.72 42.38 37.80
CA THR A 94 -15.43 41.67 37.88
C THR A 94 -14.64 41.66 36.57
N ASP A 95 -13.32 41.80 36.65
CA ASP A 95 -12.36 41.80 35.52
C ASP A 95 -11.71 40.44 35.24
N GLY A 96 -12.24 39.35 35.80
CA GLY A 96 -11.60 38.04 35.75
C GLY A 96 -11.62 37.36 34.37
N SER A 97 -10.63 36.48 34.14
CA SER A 97 -10.68 35.50 33.05
C SER A 97 -11.85 34.52 33.24
N SER A 98 -12.21 33.80 32.19
CA SER A 98 -13.31 32.82 32.21
C SER A 98 -13.25 31.81 33.36
N THR A 99 -12.05 31.37 33.76
CA THR A 99 -11.88 30.46 34.89
C THR A 99 -12.21 31.13 36.23
N ILE A 100 -11.81 32.39 36.42
CA ILE A 100 -12.06 33.15 37.65
C ILE A 100 -13.54 33.52 37.76
N VAL A 101 -14.13 34.03 36.68
CA VAL A 101 -15.55 34.42 36.65
C VAL A 101 -16.45 33.21 36.83
N GLY A 102 -16.08 32.05 36.26
CA GLY A 102 -16.80 30.80 36.51
C GLY A 102 -16.86 30.46 38.01
N LEU A 103 -15.71 30.56 38.71
CA LEU A 103 -15.63 30.29 40.14
C LEU A 103 -16.40 31.32 40.99
N GLN A 104 -16.31 32.61 40.64
CA GLN A 104 -17.09 33.66 41.30
C GLN A 104 -18.59 33.47 41.07
N GLY A 105 -19.00 33.11 39.84
CA GLY A 105 -20.38 32.81 39.49
C GLY A 105 -20.94 31.63 40.27
N ASP A 106 -20.17 30.53 40.39
CA ASP A 106 -20.56 29.36 41.18
C ASP A 106 -20.67 29.68 42.67
N THR A 107 -19.87 30.62 43.16
CA THR A 107 -19.91 31.10 44.55
C THR A 107 -21.12 32.01 44.81
N LEU A 108 -21.46 32.90 43.87
CA LEU A 108 -22.46 33.95 44.04
C LEU A 108 -23.89 33.51 43.66
N ALA A 109 -24.02 32.57 42.73
CA ALA A 109 -25.33 32.12 42.26
C ALA A 109 -26.24 31.56 43.38
N PRO A 110 -25.75 30.78 44.37
CA PRO A 110 -26.57 30.33 45.51
C PRO A 110 -27.13 31.47 46.36
N TYR A 111 -26.47 32.63 46.36
CA TYR A 111 -26.87 33.83 47.11
C TYR A 111 -27.77 34.77 46.30
N ASN A 112 -28.08 34.43 45.04
CA ASN A 112 -28.84 35.27 44.11
C ASN A 112 -28.23 36.65 43.85
N ILE A 113 -26.89 36.77 43.87
CA ILE A 113 -26.22 38.05 43.62
C ILE A 113 -25.82 38.15 42.15
N PRO A 114 -26.29 39.19 41.41
CA PRO A 114 -25.85 39.46 40.05
C PRO A 114 -24.34 39.68 39.97
N LEU A 115 -23.68 38.89 39.12
CA LEU A 115 -22.27 39.03 38.77
C LEU A 115 -22.16 39.50 37.32
N TYR A 116 -21.52 40.64 37.12
CA TYR A 116 -21.32 41.22 35.80
C TYR A 116 -19.84 41.08 35.39
N SER A 117 -19.61 40.30 34.34
CA SER A 117 -18.26 40.02 33.81
C SER A 117 -17.82 41.03 32.76
N LEU A 118 -16.59 41.53 32.89
CA LEU A 118 -15.99 42.50 31.96
C LEU A 118 -15.14 41.87 30.85
N GLN A 119 -14.56 40.68 31.09
CA GLN A 119 -13.59 40.04 30.18
C GLN A 119 -13.92 38.58 29.82
N ALA A 120 -14.73 37.87 30.61
CA ALA A 120 -14.92 36.44 30.41
C ALA A 120 -15.88 36.10 29.25
N THR A 121 -15.39 35.34 28.28
CA THR A 121 -16.07 35.05 27.00
C THR A 121 -16.30 33.55 26.73
N ASP A 122 -15.89 32.66 27.63
CA ASP A 122 -16.05 31.21 27.47
C ASP A 122 -17.51 30.83 27.15
N PRO A 123 -17.76 30.05 26.07
CA PRO A 123 -19.10 29.61 25.68
C PRO A 123 -19.91 28.87 26.75
N PHE A 124 -19.25 28.19 27.70
CA PHE A 124 -19.93 27.41 28.74
C PHE A 124 -20.11 28.17 30.06
N LEU A 125 -19.77 29.46 30.12
CA LEU A 125 -20.01 30.28 31.32
C LEU A 125 -21.49 30.38 31.66
N THR A 126 -22.35 30.43 30.65
CA THR A 126 -23.79 30.64 30.80
C THR A 126 -24.48 29.29 30.93
N SER A 127 -24.58 28.82 32.17
CA SER A 127 -25.26 27.57 32.53
C SER A 127 -26.40 27.84 33.52
N ASN A 128 -27.33 26.88 33.66
CA ASN A 128 -28.38 26.96 34.68
C ASN A 128 -27.82 27.10 36.11
N GLN A 129 -26.58 26.66 36.35
CA GLN A 129 -25.92 26.80 37.65
C GLN A 129 -25.44 28.24 37.93
N ARG A 130 -25.16 29.01 36.87
CA ARG A 130 -24.69 30.40 36.94
C ARG A 130 -25.78 31.37 36.47
N ALA A 131 -26.99 31.20 36.99
CA ALA A 131 -28.17 31.94 36.57
C ALA A 131 -28.10 33.46 36.83
N PHE A 132 -27.14 33.96 37.62
CA PHE A 132 -26.99 35.39 37.93
C PHE A 132 -25.77 36.03 37.25
N LEU A 133 -25.11 35.32 36.33
CA LEU A 133 -23.98 35.84 35.56
C LEU A 133 -24.47 36.61 34.33
N ILE A 134 -24.01 37.85 34.17
CA ILE A 134 -24.21 38.72 33.01
C ILE A 134 -22.84 38.95 32.35
N ARG A 135 -22.78 38.95 31.02
CA ARG A 135 -21.55 39.21 30.28
C ARG A 135 -21.64 40.53 29.52
N SER A 136 -20.61 41.36 29.64
CA SER A 136 -20.41 42.51 28.73
C SER A 136 -20.11 42.07 27.31
N LEU A 137 -19.29 41.02 27.19
CA LEU A 137 -18.74 40.55 25.93
C LEU A 137 -19.56 39.41 25.32
N PRO A 138 -19.60 39.33 23.98
CA PRO A 138 -20.11 38.15 23.30
C PRO A 138 -19.26 36.92 23.60
N SER A 139 -19.87 35.75 23.47
CA SER A 139 -19.15 34.48 23.60
C SER A 139 -18.06 34.31 22.53
N ASP A 140 -16.96 33.62 22.89
CA ASP A 140 -15.92 33.19 21.95
C ASP A 140 -16.47 32.36 20.79
N SER A 141 -17.65 31.74 20.91
CA SER A 141 -18.33 31.09 19.79
C SER A 141 -18.53 32.02 18.60
N TYR A 142 -18.85 33.29 18.85
CA TYR A 142 -18.98 34.30 17.78
C TYR A 142 -17.62 34.72 17.23
N GLN A 143 -16.59 34.81 18.07
CA GLN A 143 -15.22 35.06 17.62
C GLN A 143 -14.71 33.93 16.73
N SER A 144 -14.97 32.68 17.12
CA SER A 144 -14.68 31.48 16.34
C SER A 144 -15.34 31.49 14.97
N GLN A 145 -16.58 31.96 14.87
CA GLN A 145 -17.26 32.14 13.57
C GLN A 145 -16.60 33.23 12.72
N ALA A 146 -16.19 34.36 13.33
CA ALA A 146 -15.47 35.42 12.63
C ALA A 146 -14.09 34.95 12.13
N LEU A 147 -13.36 34.21 12.96
CA LEU A 147 -12.08 33.58 12.61
C LEU A 147 -12.26 32.59 11.46
N PHE A 148 -13.28 31.73 11.54
CA PHE A 148 -13.57 30.77 10.47
C PHE A 148 -13.88 31.46 9.14
N GLN A 149 -14.67 32.54 9.16
CA GLN A 149 -14.93 33.33 7.96
C GLN A 149 -13.64 33.97 7.42
N LEU A 150 -12.76 34.47 8.29
CA LEU A 150 -11.45 34.99 7.89
C LEU A 150 -10.60 33.92 7.18
N LEU A 151 -10.55 32.69 7.71
CA LEU A 151 -9.86 31.58 7.07
C LEU A 151 -10.46 31.26 5.69
N LYS A 152 -11.79 31.27 5.59
CA LYS A 152 -12.54 30.99 4.37
C LYS A 152 -12.28 32.01 3.26
N GLU A 153 -12.32 33.31 3.58
CA GLU A 153 -12.05 34.39 2.61
C GLU A 153 -10.60 34.41 2.11
N ASN A 154 -9.65 33.97 2.93
CA ASN A 154 -8.23 33.85 2.52
C ASN A 154 -7.91 32.52 1.81
N GLU A 155 -8.91 31.66 1.58
CA GLU A 155 -8.75 30.32 1.00
C GLU A 155 -7.78 29.41 1.80
N TRP A 156 -7.67 29.63 3.11
CA TRP A 156 -6.79 28.87 4.00
C TRP A 156 -7.44 27.59 4.50
N LYS A 157 -7.26 26.49 3.77
CA LYS A 157 -7.83 25.17 4.06
C LYS A 157 -7.12 24.39 5.16
N GLN A 158 -5.88 24.75 5.51
CA GLN A 158 -5.08 24.09 6.55
C GLN A 158 -4.54 25.10 7.57
N PHE A 159 -4.61 24.79 8.86
CA PHE A 159 -4.09 25.67 9.92
C PHE A 159 -3.82 24.92 11.22
N SER A 160 -3.03 25.52 12.11
CA SER A 160 -2.80 25.04 13.47
C SER A 160 -3.39 26.00 14.50
N ILE A 161 -3.73 25.45 15.66
CA ILE A 161 -4.32 26.18 16.77
C ILE A 161 -3.38 26.07 17.98
N LEU A 162 -2.99 27.20 18.56
CA LEU A 162 -2.22 27.27 19.79
C LEU A 162 -3.05 27.97 20.88
N THR A 163 -3.34 27.26 21.96
CA THR A 163 -4.23 27.74 23.03
C THR A 163 -3.61 27.63 24.42
N SER A 164 -4.11 28.45 25.36
CA SER A 164 -3.79 28.24 26.77
C SER A 164 -4.62 27.10 27.38
N SER A 165 -4.03 26.33 28.29
CA SER A 165 -4.66 25.16 28.96
C SER A 165 -5.68 25.53 30.05
N ASN A 166 -6.52 26.54 29.81
CA ASN A 166 -7.56 27.00 30.73
C ASN A 166 -8.92 27.05 30.04
N ALA A 167 -9.97 27.43 30.79
CA ALA A 167 -11.33 27.48 30.27
C ALA A 167 -11.49 28.48 29.13
N TYR A 168 -10.80 29.62 29.16
CA TYR A 168 -10.80 30.60 28.06
C TYR A 168 -10.20 29.98 26.79
N GLY A 169 -8.94 29.53 26.85
CA GLY A 169 -8.22 29.03 25.69
C GLY A 169 -8.81 27.78 25.05
N MET A 170 -9.14 26.76 25.84
CA MET A 170 -9.64 25.50 25.28
C MET A 170 -11.09 25.60 24.81
N ASN A 171 -11.98 26.17 25.62
CA ASN A 171 -13.40 26.22 25.25
C ASN A 171 -13.67 27.25 24.15
N GLY A 172 -12.87 28.33 24.10
CA GLY A 172 -13.06 29.42 23.15
C GLY A 172 -12.88 28.98 21.69
N MET A 173 -12.03 27.99 21.43
CA MET A 173 -11.75 27.50 20.07
C MET A 173 -12.57 26.28 19.64
N LEU A 174 -13.37 25.67 20.53
CA LEU A 174 -14.17 24.48 20.17
C LEU A 174 -15.15 24.72 19.02
N GLU A 175 -15.71 25.92 18.94
CA GLU A 175 -16.62 26.26 17.83
C GLU A 175 -15.85 26.39 16.51
N LEU A 176 -14.63 26.94 16.53
CA LEU A 176 -13.76 26.98 15.35
C LEU A 176 -13.39 25.56 14.88
N GLU A 177 -13.03 24.68 15.81
CA GLU A 177 -12.77 23.27 15.51
C GLU A 177 -13.99 22.59 14.89
N ARG A 178 -15.18 22.81 15.47
CA ARG A 178 -16.45 22.26 14.97
C ARG A 178 -16.76 22.74 13.54
N LEU A 179 -16.57 24.03 13.26
CA LEU A 179 -16.79 24.62 11.93
C LEU A 179 -15.79 24.07 10.91
N ALA A 180 -14.51 24.01 11.27
CA ALA A 180 -13.47 23.44 10.41
C ALA A 180 -13.78 21.99 10.03
N MET A 181 -14.18 21.15 10.99
CA MET A 181 -14.59 19.76 10.70
C MET A 181 -15.83 19.67 9.81
N THR A 182 -16.81 20.55 10.02
CA THR A 182 -18.08 20.54 9.27
C THR A 182 -17.86 20.90 7.79
N GLU A 183 -16.97 21.85 7.51
CA GLU A 183 -16.68 22.38 6.18
C GLU A 183 -15.42 21.75 5.54
N LEU A 184 -14.89 20.67 6.15
CA LEU A 184 -13.74 19.89 5.67
C LEU A 184 -12.42 20.69 5.54
N PHE A 185 -12.18 21.63 6.45
CA PHE A 185 -10.87 22.26 6.62
C PHE A 185 -9.97 21.35 7.46
N GLY A 186 -8.69 21.25 7.09
CA GLY A 186 -7.69 20.49 7.82
C GLY A 186 -7.15 21.29 9.00
N ILE A 187 -7.08 20.65 10.18
CA ILE A 187 -6.35 21.20 11.32
C ILE A 187 -5.06 20.38 11.44
N ASP A 188 -3.91 21.02 11.18
CA ASP A 188 -2.61 20.32 11.12
C ASP A 188 -2.16 19.90 12.52
N SER A 189 -2.40 20.76 13.52
CA SER A 189 -2.02 20.54 14.90
C SER A 189 -2.83 21.42 15.86
N ILE A 190 -3.22 20.87 17.01
CA ILE A 190 -3.81 21.62 18.13
C ILE A 190 -2.87 21.47 19.31
N GLN A 191 -2.24 22.55 19.73
CA GLN A 191 -1.33 22.57 20.86
C GLN A 191 -1.90 23.42 22.00
N HIS A 192 -1.69 22.95 23.22
CA HIS A 192 -2.08 23.66 24.43
C HIS A 192 -0.88 23.80 25.36
N PHE A 193 -0.71 24.97 25.97
CA PHE A 193 0.39 25.23 26.88
C PHE A 193 -0.09 25.58 28.29
N LEU A 194 0.70 25.20 29.28
CA LEU A 194 0.44 25.50 30.69
C LEU A 194 0.73 26.97 31.00
N LEU A 195 -0.13 27.58 31.81
CA LEU A 195 0.00 28.98 32.22
C LEU A 195 0.87 29.10 33.49
N PRO A 196 2.11 29.62 33.41
CA PRO A 196 2.87 29.96 34.61
C PRO A 196 2.26 31.17 35.33
N ILE A 197 2.59 31.35 36.61
CA ILE A 197 2.14 32.53 37.39
C ILE A 197 2.75 33.81 36.81
N GLU A 198 4.03 33.76 36.45
CA GLU A 198 4.75 34.86 35.80
C GLU A 198 4.84 34.61 34.29
N PRO A 199 4.34 35.53 33.44
CA PRO A 199 4.39 35.38 31.99
C PRO A 199 5.80 35.21 31.41
N SER A 200 6.84 35.78 32.04
CA SER A 200 8.24 35.67 31.61
C SER A 200 8.83 34.27 31.74
N GLN A 201 8.24 33.39 32.55
CA GLN A 201 8.68 32.01 32.72
C GLN A 201 8.06 31.06 31.69
N LEU A 202 7.24 31.58 30.78
CA LEU A 202 6.56 30.78 29.77
C LEU A 202 7.54 30.24 28.75
N ASN A 203 7.57 28.92 28.60
CA ASN A 203 8.30 28.23 27.53
C ASN A 203 7.30 27.42 26.70
N VAL A 204 7.20 27.76 25.41
CA VAL A 204 6.32 27.10 24.43
C VAL A 204 7.09 26.53 23.23
N THR A 205 8.42 26.42 23.34
CA THR A 205 9.26 25.98 22.20
C THR A 205 8.90 24.59 21.70
N HIS A 206 8.43 23.70 22.59
CA HIS A 206 8.03 22.35 22.22
C HIS A 206 6.72 22.36 21.42
N GLU A 207 5.73 23.10 21.87
CA GLU A 207 4.45 23.27 21.17
C GLU A 207 4.68 23.91 19.79
N LEU A 208 5.53 24.93 19.73
CA LEU A 208 5.93 25.58 18.48
C LEU A 208 6.74 24.65 17.56
N SER A 209 7.58 23.75 18.09
CA SER A 209 8.31 22.78 17.27
C SER A 209 7.36 21.78 16.63
N VAL A 210 6.34 21.32 17.36
CA VAL A 210 5.30 20.43 16.81
C VAL A 210 4.50 21.12 15.70
N ILE A 211 4.12 22.39 15.89
CA ILE A 211 3.42 23.17 14.84
C ILE A 211 4.32 23.36 13.60
N LYS A 212 5.62 23.60 13.83
CA LYS A 212 6.60 23.77 12.75
C LYS A 212 6.87 22.45 12.00
N GLU A 213 6.95 21.33 12.70
CA GLU A 213 7.08 19.98 12.13
C GLU A 213 5.85 19.56 11.33
N ALA A 214 4.66 20.01 11.74
CA ALA A 214 3.42 19.86 10.98
C ALA A 214 3.38 20.72 9.70
N LEU A 215 4.40 21.53 9.43
CA LEU A 215 4.52 22.44 8.28
C LEU A 215 3.36 23.44 8.17
N SER A 216 2.74 23.77 9.31
CA SER A 216 1.59 24.67 9.33
C SER A 216 2.05 26.12 9.21
N GLN A 217 1.62 26.77 8.13
CA GLN A 217 1.94 28.17 7.83
C GLN A 217 0.97 29.16 8.50
N ILE A 218 -0.25 28.71 8.80
CA ILE A 218 -1.29 29.52 9.40
C ILE A 218 -1.47 29.09 10.85
N VAL A 219 -1.26 30.00 11.79
CA VAL A 219 -1.33 29.73 13.22
C VAL A 219 -2.34 30.65 13.87
N VAL A 220 -3.37 30.08 14.49
CA VAL A 220 -4.34 30.80 15.33
C VAL A 220 -3.86 30.74 16.77
N LEU A 221 -3.54 31.90 17.36
CA LEU A 221 -3.15 32.03 18.76
C LEU A 221 -4.33 32.55 19.58
N HIS A 222 -4.87 31.71 20.45
CA HIS A 222 -5.93 32.07 21.38
C HIS A 222 -5.51 31.81 22.84
N ALA A 223 -5.05 32.88 23.48
CA ALA A 223 -4.58 32.86 24.87
C ALA A 223 -4.76 34.24 25.51
N ASP A 224 -4.59 34.31 26.83
CA ASP A 224 -4.57 35.58 27.56
C ASP A 224 -3.44 36.48 27.03
N GLY A 225 -3.76 37.75 26.73
CA GLY A 225 -2.89 38.66 25.98
C GLY A 225 -1.52 38.89 26.63
N LYS A 226 -1.44 38.75 27.97
CA LYS A 226 -0.16 38.88 28.70
C LYS A 226 0.91 37.86 28.33
N TYR A 227 0.52 36.72 27.75
CA TYR A 227 1.46 35.68 27.30
C TYR A 227 1.86 35.83 25.83
N ALA A 228 1.08 36.56 25.03
CA ALA A 228 1.26 36.63 23.58
C ALA A 228 2.63 37.16 23.17
N LYS A 229 3.15 38.17 23.89
CA LYS A 229 4.49 38.72 23.66
C LYS A 229 5.58 37.62 23.69
N TYR A 230 5.62 36.83 24.77
CA TYR A 230 6.63 35.79 24.97
C TYR A 230 6.51 34.64 23.97
N ILE A 231 5.27 34.30 23.56
CA ILE A 231 5.01 33.29 22.54
C ILE A 231 5.53 33.77 21.18
N LEU A 232 5.24 35.03 20.82
CA LEU A 232 5.67 35.60 19.55
C LEU A 232 7.19 35.82 19.50
N GLU A 233 7.84 36.16 20.62
CA GLU A 233 9.30 36.22 20.73
C GLU A 233 9.94 34.85 20.45
N GLN A 234 9.44 33.77 21.07
CA GLN A 234 9.91 32.41 20.80
C GLN A 234 9.63 31.96 19.35
N ALA A 235 8.45 32.32 18.81
CA ALA A 235 8.11 32.06 17.41
C ALA A 235 9.05 32.81 16.45
N MET A 236 9.48 34.02 16.78
CA MET A 236 10.49 34.77 16.03
C MET A 236 11.83 34.04 16.01
N GLU A 237 12.31 33.59 17.17
CA GLU A 237 13.56 32.83 17.30
C GLU A 237 13.53 31.52 16.49
N MET A 238 12.35 30.91 16.37
CA MET A 238 12.12 29.72 15.55
C MET A 238 11.85 30.02 14.06
N GLY A 239 11.89 31.29 13.65
CA GLY A 239 11.70 31.71 12.26
C GLY A 239 10.25 31.64 11.75
N MET A 240 9.26 31.57 12.65
CA MET A 240 7.84 31.45 12.32
C MET A 240 7.13 32.80 12.14
N LEU A 241 7.84 33.93 12.30
CA LEU A 241 7.37 35.29 12.02
C LEU A 241 7.97 35.88 10.72
N GLY A 242 8.38 35.01 9.80
CA GLY A 242 8.94 35.37 8.49
C GLY A 242 7.91 35.38 7.36
N LYS A 243 8.38 35.66 6.14
CA LYS A 243 7.58 35.57 4.92
C LYS A 243 7.10 34.12 4.71
N GLY A 244 5.80 33.94 4.47
CA GLY A 244 5.18 32.63 4.27
C GLY A 244 4.42 32.08 5.48
N TYR A 245 4.42 32.81 6.60
CA TYR A 245 3.53 32.54 7.74
C TYR A 245 2.40 33.57 7.81
N ALA A 246 1.26 33.19 8.39
CA ALA A 246 0.29 34.13 8.91
C ALA A 246 -0.11 33.73 10.33
N TRP A 247 -0.01 34.69 11.24
CA TRP A 247 -0.44 34.54 12.62
C TRP A 247 -1.73 35.33 12.84
N ILE A 248 -2.74 34.67 13.38
CA ILE A 248 -4.04 35.23 13.67
C ILE A 248 -4.21 35.28 15.17
N LEU A 249 -4.34 36.48 15.71
CA LEU A 249 -4.49 36.78 17.12
C LEU A 249 -5.97 37.00 17.48
N THR A 250 -6.32 36.68 18.71
CA THR A 250 -7.66 36.96 19.26
C THR A 250 -7.74 38.30 19.96
N ASP A 251 -8.96 38.65 20.36
CA ASP A 251 -9.34 39.90 21.00
C ASP A 251 -8.56 40.25 22.27
N SER A 252 -8.11 39.24 23.02
CA SER A 252 -7.23 39.41 24.18
C SER A 252 -5.95 40.19 23.88
N VAL A 253 -5.44 40.13 22.64
CA VAL A 253 -4.23 40.84 22.21
C VAL A 253 -4.59 42.07 21.39
N THR A 254 -5.51 41.94 20.44
CA THR A 254 -5.86 43.05 19.53
C THR A 254 -6.68 44.15 20.22
N GLY A 255 -7.40 43.80 21.29
CA GLY A 255 -8.17 44.72 22.14
C GLY A 255 -7.30 45.49 23.14
N ASN A 256 -6.11 44.97 23.46
CA ASN A 256 -5.10 45.66 24.28
C ASN A 256 -3.71 45.54 23.63
N PRO A 257 -3.41 46.32 22.59
CA PRO A 257 -2.12 46.25 21.89
C PRO A 257 -0.92 46.58 22.79
N GLY A 258 -1.14 47.20 23.96
CA GLY A 258 -0.11 47.49 24.94
C GLY A 258 0.62 46.25 25.47
N VAL A 259 -0.03 45.08 25.44
CA VAL A 259 0.58 43.81 25.90
C VAL A 259 1.76 43.35 25.04
N LEU A 260 1.88 43.87 23.81
CA LEU A 260 2.96 43.54 22.88
C LEU A 260 4.18 44.47 23.03
N GLN A 261 4.10 45.50 23.88
CA GLN A 261 5.21 46.44 24.05
C GLN A 261 6.39 45.78 24.79
N THR A 262 7.61 46.11 24.34
CA THR A 262 8.83 45.80 25.07
C THR A 262 8.90 46.61 26.37
N GLU A 263 9.79 46.24 27.30
CA GLU A 263 9.96 46.99 28.56
C GLU A 263 10.35 48.46 28.31
N ASP A 264 10.99 48.73 27.17
CA ASP A 264 11.36 50.08 26.70
C ASP A 264 10.21 50.82 25.97
N GLY A 265 9.02 50.23 25.89
CA GLY A 265 7.83 50.82 25.26
C GLY A 265 7.82 50.80 23.73
N TYR A 266 8.79 50.14 23.09
CA TYR A 266 8.85 49.99 21.63
C TYR A 266 8.11 48.72 21.17
N LEU A 267 7.47 48.79 20.00
CA LEU A 267 6.85 47.66 19.31
C LEU A 267 7.79 47.12 18.23
N PRO A 268 8.24 45.86 18.34
CA PRO A 268 9.12 45.25 17.34
C PRO A 268 8.56 45.26 15.91
N SER A 269 9.43 45.52 14.93
CA SER A 269 9.05 45.62 13.53
C SER A 269 8.59 44.29 12.92
N TYR A 270 8.97 43.15 13.50
CA TYR A 270 8.58 41.81 13.03
C TYR A 270 7.11 41.45 13.33
N TYR A 271 6.39 42.29 14.08
CA TYR A 271 4.93 42.19 14.22
C TYR A 271 4.16 42.70 13.00
N THR A 272 4.82 43.39 12.07
CA THR A 272 4.19 43.90 10.85
C THR A 272 3.61 42.77 10.02
N GLY A 273 2.28 42.77 9.88
CA GLY A 273 1.54 41.74 9.14
C GLY A 273 0.81 40.70 10.01
N LEU A 274 0.84 40.84 11.34
CA LEU A 274 -0.05 40.08 12.22
C LEU A 274 -1.52 40.40 11.92
N LEU A 275 -2.36 39.37 11.93
CA LEU A 275 -3.81 39.51 11.77
C LEU A 275 -4.50 39.25 13.10
N GLY A 276 -5.74 39.71 13.23
CA GLY A 276 -6.55 39.29 14.35
C GLY A 276 -7.99 39.79 14.32
N THR A 277 -8.76 39.36 15.30
CA THR A 277 -10.15 39.79 15.50
C THR A 277 -10.22 40.71 16.70
N ARG A 278 -11.03 41.77 16.62
CA ARG A 278 -11.25 42.73 17.71
C ARG A 278 -12.74 43.03 17.83
N PRO A 279 -13.36 42.88 19.01
CA PRO A 279 -14.74 43.31 19.23
C PRO A 279 -14.85 44.84 19.06
N LEU A 280 -15.99 45.31 18.56
CA LEU A 280 -16.19 46.75 18.33
C LEU A 280 -16.30 47.50 19.68
N TYR A 281 -15.29 48.30 20.02
CA TYR A 281 -15.22 48.99 21.32
C TYR A 281 -15.06 50.52 21.27
N SER A 282 -15.11 51.15 20.10
CA SER A 282 -14.54 52.50 19.99
C SER A 282 -15.01 53.27 18.75
N ALA A 283 -16.31 53.23 18.47
CA ALA A 283 -16.85 54.01 17.36
C ALA A 283 -18.21 54.61 17.70
N GLY A 284 -18.28 55.94 17.76
CA GLY A 284 -19.54 56.66 17.87
C GLY A 284 -19.42 58.00 18.60
N PRO A 285 -20.43 58.88 18.45
CA PRO A 285 -20.41 60.21 19.07
C PRO A 285 -20.42 60.15 20.60
N PHE A 286 -21.07 59.14 21.19
CA PHE A 286 -21.13 58.97 22.64
C PHE A 286 -19.76 58.55 23.22
N TYR A 287 -19.02 57.69 22.53
CA TYR A 287 -17.65 57.32 22.91
C TYR A 287 -16.70 58.53 22.87
N GLU A 288 -16.77 59.35 21.81
CA GLU A 288 -15.94 60.55 21.69
C GLU A 288 -16.23 61.56 22.82
N GLU A 289 -17.50 61.73 23.17
CA GLU A 289 -17.92 62.58 24.29
C GLU A 289 -17.41 62.02 25.64
N PHE A 290 -17.58 60.71 25.86
CA PHE A 290 -17.05 60.02 27.04
C PHE A 290 -15.54 60.21 27.16
N MET A 291 -14.77 59.91 26.13
CA MET A 291 -13.31 60.00 26.16
C MET A 291 -12.85 61.43 26.43
N LYS A 292 -13.51 62.42 25.83
CA LYS A 292 -13.21 63.84 26.08
C LYS A 292 -13.44 64.25 27.53
N ASN A 293 -14.56 63.82 28.12
CA ASN A 293 -14.89 64.15 29.51
C ASN A 293 -14.02 63.36 30.50
N PHE A 294 -13.79 62.07 30.25
CA PHE A 294 -12.93 61.22 31.07
C PHE A 294 -11.49 61.72 31.12
N THR A 295 -10.90 62.04 29.96
CA THR A 295 -9.51 62.53 29.88
C THR A 295 -9.35 63.90 30.56
N LYS A 296 -10.41 64.72 30.56
CA LYS A 296 -10.42 66.01 31.25
C LYS A 296 -10.41 65.83 32.77
N ASP A 297 -11.19 64.89 33.28
CA ASP A 297 -11.34 64.68 34.72
C ASP A 297 -10.20 63.82 35.31
N ASN A 298 -9.55 62.98 34.49
CA ASN A 298 -8.44 62.10 34.88
C ASN A 298 -7.20 62.31 34.00
N PRO A 299 -6.48 63.44 34.14
CA PRO A 299 -5.28 63.70 33.36
C PRO A 299 -4.15 62.72 33.75
N GLY A 300 -3.69 61.91 32.79
CA GLY A 300 -2.59 60.96 32.96
C GLY A 300 -3.00 59.48 33.01
N VAL A 301 -4.30 59.17 33.03
CA VAL A 301 -4.80 57.79 32.92
C VAL A 301 -4.97 57.46 31.43
N MET A 302 -4.13 56.55 30.91
CA MET A 302 -4.30 56.00 29.57
C MET A 302 -5.16 54.74 29.63
N ILE A 303 -6.33 54.76 28.98
CA ILE A 303 -7.15 53.56 28.77
C ILE A 303 -6.54 52.78 27.61
N GLY A 304 -5.57 51.91 27.91
CA GLY A 304 -4.94 51.01 26.93
C GLY A 304 -5.74 49.73 26.66
N ASP A 305 -6.65 49.38 27.57
CA ASP A 305 -7.45 48.16 27.53
C ASP A 305 -8.87 48.46 27.06
N ALA A 306 -9.27 47.92 25.91
CA ALA A 306 -10.64 48.07 25.40
C ALA A 306 -11.70 47.49 26.36
N TYR A 307 -11.35 46.46 27.14
CA TYR A 307 -12.27 45.87 28.13
C TYR A 307 -12.48 46.76 29.35
N ALA A 308 -11.58 47.71 29.63
CA ALA A 308 -11.83 48.67 30.72
C ALA A 308 -13.04 49.58 30.42
N LEU A 309 -13.32 49.85 29.14
CA LEU A 309 -14.48 50.63 28.73
C LEU A 309 -15.81 49.90 29.01
N SER A 310 -15.83 48.57 28.96
CA SER A 310 -17.04 47.78 29.25
C SER A 310 -17.48 47.92 30.72
N ALA A 311 -16.57 48.35 31.60
CA ALA A 311 -16.86 48.63 33.00
C ALA A 311 -17.85 49.79 33.18
N PHE A 312 -17.81 50.79 32.30
CA PHE A 312 -18.78 51.89 32.30
C PHE A 312 -20.16 51.38 31.87
N ASP A 313 -20.21 50.60 30.79
CA ASP A 313 -21.44 49.99 30.28
C ASP A 313 -22.09 49.06 31.31
N ALA A 314 -21.28 48.31 32.07
CA ALA A 314 -21.75 47.47 33.18
C ALA A 314 -22.53 48.28 34.23
N VAL A 315 -22.00 49.44 34.63
CA VAL A 315 -22.65 50.31 35.63
C VAL A 315 -23.94 50.92 35.05
N LEU A 316 -23.95 51.29 33.77
CA LEU A 316 -25.16 51.79 33.12
C LEU A 316 -26.28 50.74 33.05
N VAL A 317 -25.95 49.50 32.71
CA VAL A 317 -26.93 48.39 32.67
C VAL A 317 -27.50 48.14 34.06
N LEU A 318 -26.64 48.04 35.08
CA LEU A 318 -27.08 47.86 36.46
C LEU A 318 -27.96 49.04 36.93
N ALA A 319 -27.61 50.27 36.57
CA ALA A 319 -28.40 51.45 36.90
C ALA A 319 -29.77 51.46 36.22
N GLU A 320 -29.86 51.06 34.95
CA GLU A 320 -31.12 50.96 34.21
C GLU A 320 -32.02 49.87 34.81
N MET A 321 -31.48 48.68 35.09
CA MET A 321 -32.21 47.58 35.74
C MET A 321 -32.79 48.01 37.10
N LEU A 322 -31.96 48.63 37.95
CA LEU A 322 -32.40 49.11 39.26
C LEU A 322 -33.41 50.25 39.16
N THR A 323 -33.27 51.13 38.17
CA THR A 323 -34.21 52.24 37.94
C THR A 323 -35.60 51.70 37.58
N LYS A 324 -35.68 50.71 36.67
CA LYS A 324 -36.95 50.05 36.31
C LYS A 324 -37.55 49.29 37.48
N TYR A 325 -36.73 48.52 38.19
CA TYR A 325 -37.14 47.78 39.38
C TYR A 325 -37.80 48.68 40.43
N LEU A 326 -37.21 49.85 40.71
CA LEU A 326 -37.71 50.81 41.68
C LEU A 326 -38.91 51.61 41.15
N ALA A 327 -38.99 51.86 39.84
CA ALA A 327 -40.12 52.55 39.22
C ALA A 327 -41.44 51.76 39.34
N ASP A 328 -41.35 50.42 39.37
CA ASP A 328 -42.50 49.53 39.58
C ASP A 328 -42.99 49.47 41.05
N GLY A 329 -42.41 50.27 41.94
CA GLY A 329 -42.81 50.39 43.34
C GLY A 329 -42.19 49.34 44.27
N ASN A 330 -41.22 48.56 43.77
CA ASN A 330 -40.48 47.60 44.60
C ASN A 330 -39.51 48.33 45.54
N THR A 331 -39.18 47.72 46.68
CA THR A 331 -38.24 48.27 47.67
C THR A 331 -36.99 47.42 47.78
N LEU A 332 -35.82 48.06 47.71
CA LEU A 332 -34.53 47.43 47.95
C LEU A 332 -34.26 47.35 49.46
N GLN A 333 -33.98 46.14 49.97
CA GLN A 333 -33.47 45.95 51.32
C GLN A 333 -31.99 45.56 51.25
N GLU A 334 -31.13 46.41 51.80
CA GLU A 334 -29.72 46.05 51.99
C GLU A 334 -29.62 44.87 52.97
N GLN A 335 -28.96 43.79 52.55
CA GLN A 335 -28.78 42.57 53.33
C GLN A 335 -27.31 42.15 53.30
N SER A 336 -26.65 42.21 54.47
CA SER A 336 -25.35 41.57 54.68
C SER A 336 -25.58 40.07 54.85
N LEU A 337 -25.10 39.23 53.92
CA LEU A 337 -25.25 37.78 54.01
C LEU A 337 -23.96 37.14 54.53
N THR A 338 -24.09 36.05 55.29
CA THR A 338 -22.93 35.28 55.76
C THR A 338 -22.48 34.27 54.71
N CYS A 339 -21.26 34.47 54.20
CA CYS A 339 -20.60 33.53 53.31
C CYS A 339 -19.89 32.40 54.10
N LEU A 340 -19.87 31.17 53.56
CA LEU A 340 -19.13 30.02 54.13
C LEU A 340 -19.55 29.58 55.55
N THR A 341 -20.85 29.35 55.80
CA THR A 341 -21.26 28.62 57.01
C THR A 341 -20.77 27.17 56.95
N GLN A 342 -20.21 26.64 58.06
CA GLN A 342 -19.88 25.21 58.17
C GLN A 342 -21.07 24.37 57.70
N PHE A 343 -20.88 23.59 56.63
CA PHE A 343 -21.92 22.75 56.04
C PHE A 343 -22.32 21.64 57.02
N ASN A 344 -23.29 21.93 57.89
CA ASN A 344 -24.17 20.92 58.44
C ASN A 344 -25.35 20.78 57.46
N SER A 345 -25.78 19.54 57.20
CA SER A 345 -26.74 19.13 56.18
C SER A 345 -28.14 19.80 56.20
N ASN A 346 -28.41 20.68 57.17
CA ASN A 346 -29.66 21.42 57.34
C ASN A 346 -29.50 22.95 57.33
N THR A 347 -28.36 23.51 56.90
CA THR A 347 -28.19 24.97 56.81
C THR A 347 -28.83 25.54 55.55
N ILE A 348 -29.87 26.36 55.74
CA ILE A 348 -30.50 27.13 54.66
C ILE A 348 -29.59 28.32 54.37
N VAL A 349 -29.10 28.44 53.13
CA VAL A 349 -28.32 29.59 52.68
C VAL A 349 -29.23 30.82 52.61
N ASP A 350 -28.88 31.88 53.34
CA ASP A 350 -29.57 33.16 53.24
C ASP A 350 -29.33 33.79 51.86
N ARG A 351 -30.40 34.01 51.10
CA ARG A 351 -30.35 34.50 49.71
C ARG A 351 -30.73 35.97 49.65
N PHE A 352 -30.11 36.71 48.72
CA PHE A 352 -30.54 38.05 48.40
C PHE A 352 -31.95 38.01 47.79
N ARG A 353 -32.92 38.56 48.53
CA ARG A 353 -34.36 38.43 48.20
C ARG A 353 -34.74 39.13 46.91
N ASN A 354 -34.13 40.29 46.64
CA ASN A 354 -34.44 41.10 45.48
C ASN A 354 -33.69 40.64 44.21
N GLY A 355 -32.69 39.76 44.34
CA GLY A 355 -31.78 39.41 43.24
C GLY A 355 -32.44 38.77 42.03
N THR A 356 -33.36 37.81 42.25
CA THR A 356 -34.12 37.18 41.15
C THR A 356 -34.99 38.20 40.42
N ALA A 357 -35.69 39.06 41.18
CA ALA A 357 -36.58 40.05 40.62
C ALA A 357 -35.82 41.12 39.83
N ILE A 358 -34.65 41.56 40.31
CA ILE A 358 -33.79 42.51 39.57
C ILE A 358 -33.31 41.89 38.25
N MET A 359 -32.98 40.60 38.26
CA MET A 359 -32.46 39.90 37.07
C MET A 359 -33.50 39.79 35.94
N GLU A 360 -34.80 39.77 36.25
CA GLU A 360 -35.88 39.76 35.25
C GLU A 360 -35.90 41.04 34.40
N TYR A 361 -35.41 42.18 34.93
CA TYR A 361 -35.34 43.45 34.19
C TYR A 361 -34.16 43.52 33.22
N LEU A 362 -33.30 42.48 33.14
CA LEU A 362 -32.20 42.46 32.17
C LEU A 362 -32.71 42.44 30.73
N ASP A 363 -33.78 41.66 30.47
CA ASP A 363 -34.37 41.52 29.13
C ASP A 363 -35.01 42.84 28.64
N ASP A 364 -35.38 43.72 29.57
CA ASP A 364 -35.95 45.03 29.27
C ASP A 364 -34.88 46.10 29.00
N VAL A 365 -33.58 45.82 29.20
CA VAL A 365 -32.52 46.82 29.00
C VAL A 365 -32.36 47.11 27.51
N ASN A 366 -32.56 48.38 27.15
CA ASN A 366 -32.33 48.89 25.81
C ASN A 366 -31.80 50.33 25.90
N ILE A 367 -30.48 50.45 26.03
CA ILE A 367 -29.78 51.72 26.20
C ILE A 367 -28.58 51.81 25.28
N MET A 368 -28.11 53.03 25.00
CA MET A 368 -26.87 53.27 24.26
C MET A 368 -25.70 53.27 25.24
N GLY A 369 -24.75 52.37 25.02
CA GLY A 369 -23.48 52.30 25.75
C GLY A 369 -22.34 52.96 24.99
N ILE A 370 -21.12 52.83 25.51
CA ILE A 370 -19.88 53.28 24.89
C ILE A 370 -19.58 52.50 23.62
N GLY A 371 -19.74 51.17 23.65
CA GLY A 371 -19.44 50.33 22.49
C GLY A 371 -20.53 50.37 21.43
N ASN A 372 -21.76 50.04 21.81
CA ASN A 372 -22.93 49.88 20.93
C ASN A 372 -24.23 49.94 21.75
N GLN A 373 -25.36 49.65 21.09
CA GLN A 373 -26.63 49.42 21.79
C GLN A 373 -26.55 48.19 22.71
N LEU A 374 -26.84 48.40 23.99
CA LEU A 374 -26.83 47.39 25.04
C LEU A 374 -28.21 46.73 25.11
N GLU A 375 -28.31 45.54 24.53
CA GLU A 375 -29.46 44.63 24.58
C GLU A 375 -28.91 43.22 24.82
N PHE A 376 -29.60 42.43 25.66
CA PHE A 376 -29.16 41.10 26.05
C PHE A 376 -30.05 40.01 25.43
N GLN A 377 -29.47 38.83 25.24
CA GLN A 377 -30.19 37.64 24.76
C GLN A 377 -30.40 36.62 25.89
N GLU A 378 -31.05 35.49 25.62
CA GLU A 378 -31.36 34.46 26.63
C GLU A 378 -30.11 33.94 27.38
N ASP A 379 -28.95 33.95 26.73
CA ASP A 379 -27.68 33.56 27.33
C ASP A 379 -27.03 34.67 28.20
N LYS A 380 -27.72 35.79 28.42
CA LYS A 380 -27.25 36.94 29.24
C LYS A 380 -25.95 37.57 28.73
N GLY A 381 -25.60 37.34 27.47
CA GLY A 381 -24.62 38.10 26.71
C GLY A 381 -25.27 39.14 25.80
N PRO A 382 -24.45 39.99 25.15
CA PRO A 382 -24.95 41.02 24.24
C PRO A 382 -25.54 40.39 22.97
N LYS A 383 -26.68 40.92 22.52
CA LYS A 383 -27.40 40.47 21.32
C LYS A 383 -26.77 40.98 20.01
N HIS A 384 -26.27 42.23 20.02
CA HIS A 384 -25.67 42.86 18.84
C HIS A 384 -24.17 42.60 18.77
N VAL A 385 -23.79 41.49 18.14
CA VAL A 385 -22.39 41.04 18.07
C VAL A 385 -21.74 41.42 16.73
N GLN A 386 -20.64 42.18 16.83
CA GLN A 386 -19.81 42.59 15.70
C GLN A 386 -18.32 42.47 16.04
N TYR A 387 -17.54 41.96 15.10
CA TYR A 387 -16.08 41.90 15.16
C TYR A 387 -15.45 42.66 13.99
N ASP A 388 -14.42 43.43 14.29
CA ASP A 388 -13.53 44.01 13.31
C ASP A 388 -12.35 43.06 13.07
N ILE A 389 -11.99 42.87 11.80
CA ILE A 389 -10.74 42.22 11.43
C ILE A 389 -9.68 43.32 11.36
N VAL A 390 -8.56 43.09 12.05
CA VAL A 390 -7.46 44.04 12.14
C VAL A 390 -6.17 43.44 11.59
N ASN A 391 -5.34 44.31 11.04
CA ASN A 391 -4.00 43.98 10.56
C ASN A 391 -2.98 44.92 11.21
N PHE A 392 -1.88 44.39 11.69
CA PHE A 392 -0.85 45.16 12.37
C PHE A 392 0.05 45.85 11.35
N ARG A 393 -0.08 47.19 11.26
CA ARG A 393 0.69 48.07 10.36
C ARG A 393 0.92 49.43 11.04
N ASP A 394 2.03 50.10 10.71
CA ASP A 394 2.36 51.42 11.26
C ASP A 394 2.33 51.47 12.80
N ASN A 395 2.91 50.45 13.46
CA ASN A 395 2.95 50.28 14.92
C ASN A 395 1.56 50.22 15.60
N THR A 396 0.48 49.95 14.88
CA THR A 396 -0.88 49.84 15.43
C THR A 396 -1.72 48.78 14.70
N PHE A 397 -2.82 48.34 15.32
CA PHE A 397 -3.80 47.49 14.65
C PHE A 397 -4.79 48.36 13.87
N VAL A 398 -4.73 48.27 12.54
CA VAL A 398 -5.60 48.99 11.62
C VAL A 398 -6.76 48.10 11.17
N HIS A 399 -7.95 48.68 11.08
CA HIS A 399 -9.15 47.99 10.61
C HIS A 399 -9.04 47.65 9.11
N VAL A 400 -9.27 46.38 8.75
CA VAL A 400 -9.22 45.87 7.36
C VAL A 400 -10.52 45.20 6.90
N GLY A 401 -11.42 44.86 7.83
CA GLY A 401 -12.71 44.27 7.50
C GLY A 401 -13.65 44.20 8.69
N LYS A 402 -14.92 43.91 8.42
CA LYS A 402 -15.99 43.84 9.43
C LYS A 402 -16.80 42.57 9.28
N TRP A 403 -17.07 41.91 10.40
CA TRP A 403 -17.90 40.72 10.52
C TRP A 403 -19.08 40.98 11.47
N ASN A 404 -20.28 40.62 11.04
CA ASN A 404 -21.51 40.73 11.84
C ASN A 404 -22.12 39.34 12.05
N ALA A 405 -22.56 39.05 13.28
CA ALA A 405 -23.22 37.78 13.59
C ALA A 405 -24.58 37.60 12.87
N ALA A 406 -25.25 38.70 12.51
CA ALA A 406 -26.53 38.67 11.78
C ALA A 406 -26.38 38.30 10.30
N ASP A 407 -25.30 38.77 9.66
CA ASP A 407 -25.09 38.62 8.22
C ASP A 407 -24.40 37.29 7.85
N LYS A 408 -23.78 36.62 8.84
CA LYS A 408 -23.12 35.29 8.86
C LYS A 408 -22.08 34.96 7.77
N GLU A 409 -22.13 35.58 6.59
CA GLU A 409 -21.40 35.14 5.39
C GLU A 409 -20.73 36.28 4.60
N ASN A 410 -20.94 37.55 4.95
CA ASN A 410 -20.35 38.68 4.22
C ASN A 410 -19.20 39.32 5.01
N LEU A 411 -17.98 38.80 4.84
CA LEU A 411 -16.75 39.47 5.30
C LEU A 411 -16.08 40.13 4.09
N THR A 412 -15.90 41.45 4.15
CA THR A 412 -15.14 42.19 3.12
C THR A 412 -13.79 42.60 3.68
N LEU A 413 -12.71 42.10 3.06
CA LEU A 413 -11.33 42.40 3.45
C LEU A 413 -10.71 43.35 2.43
N LYS A 414 -10.01 44.38 2.91
CA LYS A 414 -9.27 45.33 2.07
C LYS A 414 -7.89 45.60 2.66
N GLU A 415 -6.87 45.62 1.79
CA GLU A 415 -5.51 46.09 2.11
C GLU A 415 -4.80 45.32 3.26
N ILE A 416 -4.78 43.99 3.19
CA ILE A 416 -4.01 43.16 4.13
C ILE A 416 -2.53 43.16 3.73
N VAL A 417 -1.67 43.42 4.71
CA VAL A 417 -0.22 43.14 4.63
C VAL A 417 0.07 41.89 5.43
N TYR A 418 0.76 40.93 4.84
CA TYR A 418 1.17 39.69 5.51
C TYR A 418 2.60 39.80 6.06
N LEU A 419 2.97 38.86 6.93
CA LEU A 419 4.29 38.81 7.56
C LEU A 419 5.40 38.84 6.49
N GLY A 420 6.46 39.62 6.77
CA GLY A 420 7.54 39.88 5.82
C GLY A 420 7.25 40.98 4.80
N GLY A 421 6.16 41.75 4.97
CA GLY A 421 5.84 42.93 4.16
C GLY A 421 5.27 42.62 2.77
N GLY A 422 4.79 41.38 2.56
CA GLY A 422 4.14 40.96 1.32
C GLY A 422 2.68 41.37 1.27
N ILE A 423 2.16 41.63 0.06
CA ILE A 423 0.72 41.80 -0.21
C ILE A 423 0.08 40.45 -0.53
N ASP A 424 0.88 39.48 -0.98
CA ASP A 424 0.42 38.14 -1.32
C ASP A 424 0.20 37.31 -0.05
N SER A 425 -0.99 36.72 0.07
CA SER A 425 -1.32 35.73 1.09
C SER A 425 -0.36 34.53 1.01
N PRO A 426 0.00 33.89 2.14
CA PRO A 426 0.76 32.64 2.12
C PRO A 426 0.05 31.61 1.23
N ASP A 427 0.74 31.14 0.18
CA ASP A 427 0.18 30.16 -0.76
C ASP A 427 0.17 28.77 -0.08
N GLN A 428 -1.00 28.34 0.37
CA GLN A 428 -1.22 27.02 0.97
C GLN A 428 -1.18 25.85 -0.02
N ARG A 429 -0.75 26.09 -1.27
CA ARG A 429 -0.44 24.97 -2.17
C ARG A 429 0.68 24.14 -1.56
N ILE A 430 0.30 23.05 -0.89
CA ILE A 430 1.17 21.97 -0.45
C ILE A 430 2.20 21.68 -1.55
N GLY A 431 3.48 21.91 -1.23
CA GLY A 431 4.60 21.48 -2.05
C GLY A 431 5.07 22.45 -3.12
N SER A 432 5.38 23.71 -2.77
CA SER A 432 6.35 24.48 -3.54
C SER A 432 7.57 24.80 -2.69
N LEU A 433 8.72 24.23 -3.06
CA LEU A 433 10.06 24.49 -2.52
C LEU A 433 10.77 25.58 -3.33
N LYS A 434 10.02 26.55 -3.89
CA LYS A 434 10.56 27.64 -4.70
C LYS A 434 11.51 28.52 -3.88
N GLY A 435 12.76 28.61 -4.35
CA GLY A 435 13.81 29.42 -3.73
C GLY A 435 14.80 28.64 -2.86
N PHE A 436 14.56 27.35 -2.61
CA PHE A 436 15.53 26.47 -1.95
C PHE A 436 16.56 25.94 -2.96
N ASN A 437 17.82 25.80 -2.51
CA ASN A 437 18.91 25.21 -3.29
C ASN A 437 19.47 24.01 -2.54
N PHE A 438 19.15 22.80 -3.01
CA PHE A 438 19.54 21.55 -2.37
C PHE A 438 20.89 21.03 -2.87
N THR A 439 21.62 20.41 -1.98
CA THR A 439 22.85 19.66 -2.26
C THR A 439 22.57 18.17 -2.11
N PHE A 440 22.70 17.42 -3.21
CA PHE A 440 22.38 16.00 -3.26
C PHE A 440 23.65 15.15 -3.32
N GLY A 441 23.81 14.26 -2.35
CA GLY A 441 24.86 13.25 -2.34
C GLY A 441 24.55 12.12 -3.32
N VAL A 442 25.49 11.86 -4.23
CA VAL A 442 25.37 10.83 -5.26
C VAL A 442 26.54 9.84 -5.23
N MET A 443 26.30 8.62 -5.69
CA MET A 443 27.34 7.60 -5.87
C MET A 443 27.10 6.87 -7.19
N GLU A 444 28.17 6.48 -7.89
CA GLU A 444 28.05 5.74 -9.16
C GLU A 444 27.43 4.35 -8.92
N SER A 445 26.27 4.10 -9.52
CA SER A 445 25.56 2.82 -9.48
C SER A 445 24.66 2.68 -10.70
N ARG A 446 25.01 1.79 -11.65
CA ARG A 446 24.24 1.60 -12.89
C ARG A 446 23.03 0.69 -12.61
N PRO A 447 21.79 1.04 -13.00
CA PRO A 447 21.36 2.17 -13.86
C PRO A 447 20.84 3.42 -13.11
N PHE A 448 21.03 3.51 -11.81
CA PHE A 448 20.48 4.57 -10.98
C PHE A 448 21.17 5.91 -11.16
N ILE A 449 22.50 5.91 -11.14
CA ILE A 449 23.39 7.05 -11.36
C ILE A 449 24.58 6.59 -12.19
N ILE A 450 24.75 7.23 -13.34
CA ILE A 450 25.79 6.99 -14.35
C ILE A 450 26.56 8.29 -14.50
N GLU A 451 27.85 8.24 -14.16
CA GLU A 451 28.78 9.35 -14.33
C GLU A 451 29.41 9.27 -15.73
N ASP A 452 29.23 10.32 -16.54
CA ASP A 452 29.94 10.44 -17.82
C ASP A 452 31.35 10.96 -17.57
N THR A 453 32.35 10.10 -17.77
CA THR A 453 33.77 10.43 -17.61
C THR A 453 34.47 10.73 -18.94
N GLU A 454 33.79 10.56 -20.07
CA GLU A 454 34.37 10.70 -21.41
C GLU A 454 34.12 12.09 -22.02
N THR A 455 33.09 12.81 -21.58
CA THR A 455 32.79 14.17 -22.03
C THR A 455 33.24 15.24 -21.01
N ASN A 456 33.71 16.40 -21.48
CA ASN A 456 33.97 17.58 -20.64
C ASN A 456 32.65 18.20 -20.15
N CYS A 457 31.91 17.46 -19.32
CA CYS A 457 30.69 17.92 -18.66
C CYS A 457 31.05 18.76 -17.42
N THR A 458 30.19 19.70 -17.02
CA THR A 458 30.39 20.51 -15.81
C THR A 458 29.13 20.54 -14.96
N GLY A 459 29.25 20.24 -13.67
CA GLY A 459 28.15 20.28 -12.70
C GLY A 459 27.15 19.14 -12.90
N ASN A 460 25.86 19.44 -12.77
CA ASN A 460 24.79 18.43 -12.78
C ASN A 460 24.70 17.62 -14.08
N ALA A 461 25.15 18.19 -15.20
CA ALA A 461 25.09 17.54 -16.52
C ALA A 461 26.00 16.31 -16.65
N CYS A 462 26.92 16.07 -15.70
CA CYS A 462 27.77 14.88 -15.68
C CYS A 462 27.06 13.61 -15.21
N PHE A 463 25.91 13.75 -14.55
CA PHE A 463 25.18 12.63 -13.98
C PHE A 463 23.94 12.37 -14.81
N THR A 464 23.72 11.11 -15.15
CA THR A 464 22.50 10.62 -15.82
C THR A 464 22.01 9.36 -15.13
N GLY A 465 20.73 9.01 -15.23
CA GLY A 465 20.22 7.75 -14.64
C GLY A 465 18.82 7.88 -14.06
N TYR A 466 18.32 6.77 -13.52
CA TYR A 466 16.98 6.70 -12.92
C TYR A 466 16.77 7.75 -11.80
N CYS A 467 17.73 7.86 -10.88
CA CYS A 467 17.60 8.76 -9.74
C CYS A 467 17.78 10.22 -10.15
N VAL A 468 18.55 10.50 -11.21
CA VAL A 468 18.73 11.85 -11.76
C VAL A 468 17.42 12.36 -12.36
N ASP A 469 16.79 11.56 -13.22
CA ASP A 469 15.49 11.90 -13.83
C ASP A 469 14.39 12.08 -12.76
N LEU A 470 14.42 11.26 -11.71
CA LEU A 470 13.47 11.36 -10.60
C LEU A 470 13.64 12.68 -9.82
N VAL A 471 14.89 13.09 -9.55
CA VAL A 471 15.19 14.37 -8.91
C VAL A 471 14.81 15.55 -9.81
N GLU A 472 15.02 15.45 -11.13
CA GLU A 472 14.63 16.49 -12.09
C GLU A 472 13.11 16.72 -12.11
N GLU A 473 12.32 15.64 -12.09
CA GLU A 473 10.85 15.76 -12.03
C GLU A 473 10.38 16.32 -10.68
N LEU A 474 11.00 15.91 -9.56
CA LEU A 474 10.74 16.50 -8.24
C LEU A 474 11.06 18.00 -8.23
N ALA A 475 12.19 18.40 -8.82
CA ALA A 475 12.61 19.80 -8.91
C ALA A 475 11.64 20.63 -9.75
N LYS A 476 11.09 20.07 -10.82
CA LYS A 476 10.09 20.70 -11.67
C LYS A 476 8.73 20.86 -10.99
N ASP A 477 8.27 19.84 -10.28
CA ASP A 477 6.97 19.86 -9.58
C ASP A 477 7.00 20.74 -8.33
N LEU A 478 8.08 20.67 -7.54
CA LEU A 478 8.23 21.41 -6.29
C LEU A 478 8.88 22.80 -6.53
N GLY A 479 9.64 23.00 -7.60
CA GLY A 479 10.23 24.27 -7.98
C GLY A 479 11.55 24.65 -7.27
N PHE A 480 12.31 23.69 -6.76
CA PHE A 480 13.61 23.93 -6.11
C PHE A 480 14.80 23.85 -7.08
N ASN A 481 15.92 24.48 -6.72
CA ASN A 481 17.20 24.32 -7.40
C ASN A 481 18.04 23.24 -6.70
N TYR A 482 18.95 22.58 -7.43
CA TYR A 482 19.77 21.51 -6.86
C TYR A 482 21.17 21.41 -7.46
N THR A 483 22.09 20.77 -6.73
CA THR A 483 23.44 20.43 -7.16
C THR A 483 23.83 19.02 -6.70
N PHE A 484 24.51 18.25 -7.57
CA PHE A 484 25.01 16.91 -7.21
C PHE A 484 26.46 16.95 -6.71
N VAL A 485 26.75 16.22 -5.64
CA VAL A 485 28.06 16.12 -5.01
C VAL A 485 28.40 14.65 -4.71
N LYS A 486 29.63 14.24 -5.03
CA LYS A 486 30.15 12.90 -4.73
C LYS A 486 30.95 12.95 -3.42
N PRO A 487 30.87 11.91 -2.57
CA PRO A 487 31.65 11.90 -1.32
C PRO A 487 33.15 11.70 -1.62
N PRO A 488 34.07 12.35 -0.89
CA PRO A 488 35.50 12.28 -1.18
C PRO A 488 36.13 10.88 -1.09
N ASP A 489 35.50 9.98 -0.33
CA ASP A 489 35.96 8.60 -0.12
C ASP A 489 35.38 7.60 -1.14
N ASN A 490 34.52 8.05 -2.07
CA ASN A 490 33.83 7.22 -3.07
C ASN A 490 33.09 6.01 -2.47
N LYS A 491 32.53 6.15 -1.27
CA LYS A 491 31.75 5.10 -0.60
C LYS A 491 30.28 5.50 -0.44
N PHE A 492 29.39 4.51 -0.50
CA PHE A 492 27.95 4.71 -0.27
C PHE A 492 27.64 5.19 1.15
N GLY A 493 28.31 4.63 2.15
CA GLY A 493 28.13 4.95 3.56
C GLY A 493 27.77 3.72 4.40
N GLY A 494 28.68 3.38 5.30
CA GLY A 494 28.58 2.32 6.29
C GLY A 494 29.35 2.70 7.56
N LEU A 495 29.26 1.85 8.57
CA LEU A 495 30.07 2.00 9.79
C LEU A 495 31.49 1.51 9.50
N ASP A 496 32.49 2.29 9.93
CA ASP A 496 33.89 1.86 9.89
C ASP A 496 34.14 0.70 10.88
N ALA A 497 35.29 0.03 10.75
CA ALA A 497 35.63 -1.17 11.52
C ALA A 497 35.62 -0.96 13.05
N ASP A 498 35.75 0.28 13.51
CA ASP A 498 35.68 0.67 14.92
C ASP A 498 34.23 0.76 15.45
N GLY A 499 33.22 0.69 14.57
CA GLY A 499 31.80 0.64 14.93
C GLY A 499 31.17 1.96 15.39
N GLU A 500 31.95 3.04 15.53
CA GLU A 500 31.47 4.33 16.07
C GLU A 500 31.31 5.44 15.02
N THR A 501 32.00 5.37 13.88
CA THR A 501 32.02 6.44 12.87
C THR A 501 31.42 6.00 11.54
N TRP A 502 30.62 6.89 10.94
CA TRP A 502 30.03 6.70 9.62
C TRP A 502 30.99 7.24 8.54
N ASN A 503 31.01 6.59 7.37
CA ASN A 503 31.72 7.03 6.17
C ASN A 503 30.74 7.35 5.01
N GLY A 504 31.26 7.70 3.84
CA GLY A 504 30.50 7.91 2.61
C GLY A 504 29.47 9.04 2.67
N ASN A 505 28.42 8.91 1.85
CA ASN A 505 27.33 9.88 1.81
C ASN A 505 26.60 10.04 3.16
N ILE A 506 26.57 9.01 4.01
CA ILE A 506 25.95 9.11 5.34
C ILE A 506 26.73 10.08 6.23
N LYS A 507 28.07 10.04 6.19
CA LYS A 507 28.90 10.99 6.93
C LYS A 507 28.66 12.42 6.48
N GLU A 508 28.67 12.65 5.16
CA GLU A 508 28.47 13.98 4.58
C GLU A 508 27.08 14.55 4.93
N LEU A 509 26.05 13.70 5.01
CA LEU A 509 24.71 14.08 5.44
C LEU A 509 24.66 14.43 6.94
N LEU A 510 25.31 13.65 7.80
CA LEU A 510 25.37 13.91 9.24
C LEU A 510 26.17 15.18 9.59
N GLU A 511 27.15 15.53 8.76
CA GLU A 511 27.95 16.74 8.89
C GLU A 511 27.33 17.97 8.18
N ASN A 512 26.09 17.86 7.68
CA ASN A 512 25.36 18.90 6.95
C ASN A 512 26.11 19.46 5.73
N ARG A 513 26.91 18.63 5.05
CA ARG A 513 27.60 18.99 3.80
C ARG A 513 26.76 18.68 2.55
N ILE A 514 25.79 17.79 2.71
CA ILE A 514 24.72 17.52 1.76
C ILE A 514 23.38 17.52 2.48
N ASP A 515 22.29 17.85 1.78
CA ASP A 515 20.94 17.92 2.34
C ASP A 515 20.18 16.59 2.23
N MET A 516 20.48 15.80 1.19
CA MET A 516 19.83 14.52 0.93
C MET A 516 20.72 13.62 0.06
N ILE A 517 20.56 12.31 0.24
CA ILE A 517 21.27 11.27 -0.52
C ILE A 517 20.29 10.68 -1.53
N THR A 518 20.55 10.89 -2.82
CA THR A 518 19.63 10.53 -3.91
C THR A 518 20.08 9.30 -4.70
N THR A 519 20.96 8.47 -4.14
CA THR A 519 21.38 7.19 -4.74
C THR A 519 20.44 6.05 -4.31
N ASP A 520 20.60 4.87 -4.91
CA ASP A 520 20.04 3.57 -4.53
C ASP A 520 20.45 3.10 -3.12
N MET A 521 20.09 3.88 -2.10
CA MET A 521 20.38 3.57 -0.71
C MET A 521 19.39 2.53 -0.18
N SER A 522 19.91 1.36 0.18
CA SER A 522 19.11 0.31 0.81
C SER A 522 18.74 0.68 2.26
N VAL A 523 17.44 0.61 2.57
CA VAL A 523 16.90 0.89 3.90
C VAL A 523 17.27 -0.25 4.86
N ASN A 524 17.95 0.08 5.97
CA ASN A 524 18.33 -0.90 6.98
C ASN A 524 18.29 -0.32 8.40
N SER A 525 18.22 -1.20 9.40
CA SER A 525 18.04 -0.79 10.81
C SER A 525 19.19 0.03 11.37
N LEU A 526 20.42 -0.15 10.89
CA LEU A 526 21.58 0.63 11.34
C LEU A 526 21.54 2.06 10.79
N ARG A 527 21.16 2.21 9.51
CA ARG A 527 21.04 3.51 8.83
C ARG A 527 19.83 4.28 9.35
N THR A 528 18.69 3.64 9.59
CA THR A 528 17.48 4.28 10.16
C THR A 528 17.72 4.85 11.57
N LYS A 529 18.73 4.37 12.31
CA LYS A 529 19.12 4.99 13.58
C LYS A 529 19.78 6.35 13.37
N ALA A 530 20.59 6.48 12.33
CA ALA A 530 21.40 7.67 12.03
C ALA A 530 20.67 8.69 11.15
N ILE A 531 19.93 8.24 10.14
CA ILE A 531 19.25 9.07 9.14
C ILE A 531 17.81 8.59 8.93
N ASP A 532 16.96 9.47 8.41
CA ASP A 532 15.61 9.11 7.97
C ASP A 532 15.59 8.79 6.47
N PHE A 533 14.52 8.16 6.00
CA PHE A 533 14.35 7.78 4.60
C PHE A 533 13.05 8.33 4.02
N THR A 534 13.05 8.60 2.72
CA THR A 534 11.81 8.88 1.99
C THR A 534 10.95 7.61 1.87
N GLN A 535 9.75 7.78 1.30
CA GLN A 535 9.03 6.67 0.71
C GLN A 535 9.92 5.92 -0.28
N SER A 536 9.90 4.59 -0.21
CA SER A 536 10.64 3.72 -1.12
C SER A 536 10.18 3.93 -2.56
N PHE A 537 11.14 4.14 -3.46
CA PHE A 537 10.86 4.32 -4.88
C PHE A 537 11.01 3.02 -5.69
N LYS A 538 11.70 2.02 -5.14
CA LYS A 538 11.93 0.73 -5.81
C LYS A 538 12.15 -0.39 -4.79
N ALA A 539 11.36 -1.45 -4.90
CA ALA A 539 11.62 -2.71 -4.20
C ALA A 539 12.78 -3.47 -4.87
N ALA A 540 13.61 -4.12 -4.06
CA ALA A 540 14.80 -4.86 -4.46
C ALA A 540 14.92 -6.18 -3.71
N SER A 541 15.77 -7.07 -4.21
CA SER A 541 16.10 -8.32 -3.54
C SER A 541 17.54 -8.74 -3.84
N ILE A 542 18.11 -9.60 -3.01
CA ILE A 542 19.41 -10.21 -3.26
C ILE A 542 19.21 -11.49 -4.06
N GLN A 543 19.91 -11.64 -5.17
CA GLN A 543 19.82 -12.82 -6.03
C GLN A 543 21.21 -13.27 -6.49
N ALA A 544 21.35 -14.58 -6.75
CA ALA A 544 22.56 -15.15 -7.34
C ALA A 544 22.44 -15.20 -8.87
N VAL A 545 23.56 -14.94 -9.54
CA VAL A 545 23.68 -15.05 -11.00
C VAL A 545 24.89 -15.90 -11.40
N LEU A 546 24.71 -16.64 -12.48
CA LEU A 546 25.73 -17.50 -13.07
C LEU A 546 25.69 -17.39 -14.59
N LYS A 547 26.77 -17.82 -15.25
CA LYS A 547 26.84 -17.89 -16.71
C LYS A 547 25.79 -18.87 -17.24
N ALA A 548 24.97 -18.41 -18.18
CA ALA A 548 23.91 -19.19 -18.81
C ALA A 548 24.45 -20.53 -19.33
N GLY A 549 24.06 -21.63 -18.69
CA GLY A 549 24.43 -22.97 -19.13
C GLY A 549 23.65 -23.36 -20.37
N THR A 550 24.31 -23.88 -21.41
CA THR A 550 23.62 -24.58 -22.50
C THR A 550 22.95 -25.83 -21.93
N ALA A 551 21.63 -25.95 -22.08
CA ALA A 551 20.89 -27.14 -21.65
C ALA A 551 21.60 -28.41 -22.18
N LYS A 552 22.16 -29.23 -21.28
CA LYS A 552 22.75 -30.51 -21.68
C LYS A 552 21.63 -31.41 -22.21
N GLN A 553 21.60 -31.60 -23.52
CA GLN A 553 20.64 -32.46 -24.22
C GLN A 553 20.73 -33.90 -23.68
N ASN A 554 19.64 -34.40 -23.10
CA ASN A 554 19.58 -35.75 -22.56
C ASN A 554 19.36 -36.76 -23.70
N LYS A 555 20.40 -37.47 -24.12
CA LYS A 555 20.34 -38.50 -25.19
C LYS A 555 19.42 -39.70 -24.87
N LYS A 556 18.93 -39.81 -23.63
CA LYS A 556 17.96 -40.83 -23.16
C LYS A 556 16.54 -40.28 -22.99
N PHE A 557 16.23 -39.11 -23.57
CA PHE A 557 14.93 -38.45 -23.43
C PHE A 557 13.73 -39.36 -23.78
N PHE A 558 13.85 -40.26 -24.76
CA PHE A 558 12.77 -41.18 -25.13
C PHE A 558 12.40 -42.20 -24.02
N LEU A 559 13.26 -42.43 -23.02
CA LEU A 559 12.96 -43.31 -21.89
C LEU A 559 12.37 -42.57 -20.68
N SER A 560 12.46 -41.23 -20.64
CA SER A 560 12.01 -40.43 -19.50
C SER A 560 10.49 -40.32 -19.25
N PRO A 561 9.58 -40.57 -20.23
CA PRO A 561 8.13 -40.48 -19.97
C PRO A 561 7.60 -41.46 -18.91
N PHE A 562 8.34 -42.54 -18.64
CA PHE A 562 8.05 -43.50 -17.58
C PHE A 562 9.27 -43.71 -16.70
N SER A 563 9.04 -43.95 -15.41
CA SER A 563 10.11 -44.34 -14.49
C SER A 563 10.66 -45.72 -14.85
N THR A 564 11.89 -46.01 -14.42
CA THR A 564 12.54 -47.32 -14.60
C THR A 564 11.68 -48.47 -14.06
N GLU A 565 10.97 -48.24 -12.95
CA GLU A 565 10.08 -49.23 -12.34
C GLU A 565 8.91 -49.64 -13.26
N VAL A 566 8.33 -48.67 -13.97
CA VAL A 566 7.22 -48.93 -14.90
C VAL A 566 7.72 -49.74 -16.10
N TRP A 567 8.92 -49.42 -16.60
CA TRP A 567 9.53 -50.17 -17.71
C TRP A 567 9.78 -51.64 -17.35
N TYR A 568 10.32 -51.92 -16.17
CA TYR A 568 10.49 -53.30 -15.70
C TYR A 568 9.14 -54.01 -15.52
N SER A 569 8.12 -53.31 -15.02
CA SER A 569 6.77 -53.86 -14.87
C SER A 569 6.15 -54.28 -16.20
N ILE A 570 6.34 -53.49 -17.27
CA ILE A 570 5.85 -53.81 -18.62
C ILE A 570 6.53 -55.08 -19.16
N LEU A 571 7.85 -55.22 -18.98
CA LEU A 571 8.60 -56.40 -19.42
C LEU A 571 8.14 -57.67 -18.68
N ILE A 572 7.94 -57.59 -17.37
CA ILE A 572 7.45 -58.71 -16.56
C ILE A 572 6.02 -59.08 -16.98
N ALA A 573 5.14 -58.09 -17.19
CA ALA A 573 3.77 -58.31 -17.64
C ALA A 573 3.72 -58.97 -19.03
N ASN A 574 4.60 -58.58 -19.95
CA ASN A 574 4.71 -59.21 -21.28
C ASN A 574 5.05 -60.70 -21.16
N CYS A 575 6.10 -61.05 -20.41
CA CYS A 575 6.47 -62.45 -20.17
C CYS A 575 5.32 -63.25 -19.52
N PHE A 576 4.64 -62.66 -18.53
CA PHE A 576 3.52 -63.31 -17.84
C PHE A 576 2.33 -63.54 -18.79
N CYS A 577 1.91 -62.54 -19.56
CA CYS A 577 0.81 -62.66 -20.52
C CYS A 577 1.12 -63.66 -21.63
N ALA A 578 2.36 -63.74 -22.10
CA ALA A 578 2.80 -64.74 -23.08
C ALA A 578 2.70 -66.17 -22.54
N LEU A 579 3.19 -66.41 -21.32
CA LEU A 579 3.09 -67.70 -20.64
C LEU A 579 1.64 -68.08 -20.37
N PHE A 580 0.84 -67.14 -19.88
CA PHE A 580 -0.57 -67.36 -19.58
C PHE A 580 -1.38 -67.67 -20.84
N LEU A 581 -1.12 -66.97 -21.94
CA LEU A 581 -1.75 -67.25 -23.21
C LEU A 581 -1.42 -68.66 -23.71
N CYS A 582 -0.13 -69.04 -23.69
CA CYS A 582 0.32 -70.37 -24.06
C CYS A 582 -0.35 -71.45 -23.19
N PHE A 583 -0.47 -71.21 -21.88
CA PHE A 583 -1.13 -72.12 -20.95
C PHE A 583 -2.63 -72.28 -21.29
N VAL A 584 -3.35 -71.18 -21.45
CA VAL A 584 -4.79 -71.19 -21.75
C VAL A 584 -5.08 -71.87 -23.09
N THR A 585 -4.25 -71.67 -24.11
CA THR A 585 -4.43 -72.30 -25.43
C THR A 585 -4.09 -73.79 -25.42
N LYS A 586 -3.19 -74.24 -24.53
CA LYS A 586 -2.83 -75.65 -24.36
C LYS A 586 -3.86 -76.43 -23.54
N VAL A 587 -4.43 -75.82 -22.49
CA VAL A 587 -5.39 -76.47 -21.58
C VAL A 587 -6.83 -76.43 -22.11
N SER A 588 -7.20 -75.45 -22.93
CA SER A 588 -8.58 -75.30 -23.41
C SER A 588 -9.06 -76.52 -24.24
N PRO A 589 -10.26 -77.06 -23.97
CA PRO A 589 -10.89 -78.12 -24.77
C PRO A 589 -11.26 -77.72 -26.20
N TYR A 590 -11.16 -76.44 -26.54
CA TYR A 590 -11.33 -75.91 -27.91
C TYR A 590 -10.02 -75.34 -28.48
N GLY A 591 -8.90 -75.54 -27.75
CA GLY A 591 -7.55 -75.21 -28.17
C GLY A 591 -6.79 -76.47 -28.64
N PHE A 592 -5.50 -76.53 -28.35
CA PHE A 592 -4.61 -77.59 -28.84
C PHE A 592 -5.03 -79.00 -28.39
N TYR A 593 -5.37 -79.17 -27.10
CA TYR A 593 -5.76 -80.47 -26.53
C TYR A 593 -7.08 -80.99 -27.12
N GLY A 594 -8.05 -80.10 -27.29
CA GLY A 594 -9.34 -80.39 -27.91
C GLY A 594 -9.25 -80.76 -29.38
N GLY A 595 -8.45 -80.01 -30.15
CA GLY A 595 -8.19 -80.29 -31.55
C GLY A 595 -7.51 -81.65 -31.77
N LYS A 596 -6.57 -82.03 -30.89
CA LYS A 596 -5.92 -83.35 -30.92
C LYS A 596 -6.89 -84.49 -30.58
N MET A 597 -7.78 -84.29 -29.58
CA MET A 597 -8.85 -85.25 -29.26
C MET A 597 -9.86 -85.40 -30.40
N TYR A 598 -10.32 -84.29 -31.02
CA TYR A 598 -11.23 -84.32 -32.17
C TYR A 598 -10.60 -85.00 -33.40
N ALA A 599 -9.32 -84.73 -33.68
CA ALA A 599 -8.57 -85.38 -34.76
C ALA A 599 -8.43 -86.90 -34.54
N LEU A 600 -8.17 -87.33 -33.29
CA LEU A 600 -8.15 -88.75 -32.91
C LEU A 600 -9.53 -89.44 -33.03
N LEU A 601 -10.62 -88.70 -32.83
CA LEU A 601 -12.00 -89.16 -33.04
C LEU A 601 -12.44 -89.16 -34.51
N ALA A 602 -11.82 -88.37 -35.40
CA ALA A 602 -12.20 -88.29 -36.81
C ALA A 602 -11.40 -89.25 -37.73
N CYS A 603 -10.18 -89.64 -37.33
CA CYS A 603 -9.27 -90.41 -38.18
C CYS A 603 -9.73 -91.86 -38.49
N LYS A 604 -9.66 -92.26 -39.77
CA LYS A 604 -10.02 -93.60 -40.30
C LYS A 604 -8.81 -94.46 -40.71
N CYS A 605 -7.64 -94.34 -40.06
CA CYS A 605 -6.52 -95.23 -40.35
C CYS A 605 -6.76 -96.66 -39.82
N SER A 606 -6.20 -97.69 -40.49
CA SER A 606 -6.36 -99.11 -40.14
C SER A 606 -6.02 -99.43 -38.67
N ASN A 607 -4.95 -98.81 -38.12
CA ASN A 607 -4.55 -98.96 -36.71
C ASN A 607 -5.51 -98.26 -35.73
N CYS A 608 -6.13 -97.13 -36.10
CA CYS A 608 -7.12 -96.44 -35.26
C CYS A 608 -8.49 -97.13 -35.29
N VAL A 609 -8.87 -97.78 -36.41
CA VAL A 609 -10.06 -98.63 -36.50
C VAL A 609 -9.89 -99.92 -35.69
N ALA A 610 -8.68 -100.50 -35.62
CA ALA A 610 -8.36 -101.64 -34.77
C ALA A 610 -8.49 -101.31 -33.27
N ASN A 611 -8.00 -100.15 -32.83
CA ASN A 611 -8.15 -99.68 -31.44
C ASN A 611 -9.59 -99.28 -31.07
N ARG A 612 -10.40 -98.80 -32.03
CA ARG A 612 -11.85 -98.58 -31.83
C ARG A 612 -12.64 -99.88 -31.67
N LYS A 613 -12.25 -100.96 -32.34
CA LYS A 613 -12.89 -102.28 -32.21
C LYS A 613 -12.58 -102.96 -30.86
N LEU A 614 -11.44 -102.64 -30.23
CA LEU A 614 -11.09 -103.09 -28.88
C LEU A 614 -11.87 -102.36 -27.77
N THR A 615 -12.53 -101.24 -28.09
CA THR A 615 -13.38 -100.46 -27.17
C THR A 615 -14.86 -100.50 -27.57
N ALA A 616 -15.29 -101.60 -28.22
CA ALA A 616 -16.70 -101.92 -28.49
C ALA A 616 -17.47 -102.34 -27.21
N GLY A 617 -17.46 -101.45 -26.22
CA GLY A 617 -18.21 -101.52 -24.96
C GLY A 617 -18.96 -100.23 -24.70
N GLY A 618 -19.75 -99.77 -25.69
CA GLY A 618 -20.86 -98.85 -25.48
C GLY A 618 -20.55 -97.34 -25.53
N PHE A 619 -20.67 -96.74 -26.71
CA PHE A 619 -21.42 -95.49 -26.87
C PHE A 619 -21.88 -95.37 -28.34
N LYS A 620 -23.20 -95.32 -28.59
CA LYS A 620 -23.77 -95.09 -29.93
C LYS A 620 -23.80 -93.57 -30.19
N PRO A 621 -23.24 -93.08 -31.32
CA PRO A 621 -23.51 -91.73 -31.78
C PRO A 621 -24.89 -91.66 -32.47
N LEU A 622 -25.63 -90.56 -32.26
CA LEU A 622 -26.85 -90.27 -33.01
C LEU A 622 -26.52 -90.04 -34.50
N THR A 623 -27.32 -90.67 -35.35
CA THR A 623 -27.32 -90.63 -36.81
C THR A 623 -27.56 -89.23 -37.37
N ARG A 624 -26.79 -88.86 -38.41
CA ARG A 624 -27.13 -87.77 -39.35
C ARG A 624 -27.09 -88.38 -40.75
N ASP A 625 -28.24 -88.41 -41.42
CA ASP A 625 -28.34 -88.98 -42.76
C ASP A 625 -27.61 -88.15 -43.80
N ALA A 626 -27.11 -88.89 -44.78
CA ALA A 626 -26.13 -88.54 -45.77
C ALA A 626 -26.76 -87.94 -47.03
N HIS A 627 -26.21 -86.81 -47.49
CA HIS A 627 -25.87 -86.60 -48.89
C HIS A 627 -24.98 -85.35 -49.04
N PHE A 628 -23.66 -85.52 -48.91
CA PHE A 628 -22.71 -84.80 -49.76
C PHE A 628 -21.41 -85.60 -49.80
N GLN A 629 -21.05 -85.97 -51.01
CA GLN A 629 -20.08 -86.99 -51.38
C GLN A 629 -18.76 -86.30 -51.76
N CYS A 630 -17.65 -86.79 -51.20
CA CYS A 630 -16.24 -86.57 -51.57
C CYS A 630 -15.80 -85.18 -52.04
N LEU A 631 -15.29 -84.37 -51.10
CA LEU A 631 -14.28 -83.31 -51.38
C LEU A 631 -13.49 -82.91 -50.11
N LEU A 632 -13.17 -83.90 -49.27
CA LEU A 632 -12.42 -83.70 -48.02
C LEU A 632 -11.37 -84.81 -47.82
N GLU A 633 -10.89 -85.39 -48.92
CA GLU A 633 -9.83 -86.42 -48.95
C GLU A 633 -8.48 -85.85 -49.45
N GLU A 634 -8.38 -84.51 -49.59
CA GLU A 634 -7.14 -83.78 -49.89
C GLU A 634 -6.58 -83.02 -48.67
N LEU A 635 -7.17 -83.19 -47.47
CA LEU A 635 -6.89 -82.29 -46.33
C LEU A 635 -6.45 -82.95 -45.02
N GLU A 636 -6.29 -84.27 -44.95
CA GLU A 636 -5.95 -84.93 -43.67
C GLU A 636 -4.87 -86.01 -43.81
N CYS A 637 -3.60 -85.59 -43.75
CA CYS A 637 -2.49 -86.26 -43.02
C CYS A 637 -1.13 -85.52 -43.10
N GLU A 638 -1.08 -84.23 -43.46
CA GLU A 638 0.17 -83.42 -43.43
C GLU A 638 0.25 -82.46 -42.23
N ASN A 639 -0.77 -82.45 -41.37
CA ASN A 639 -1.11 -81.29 -40.55
C ASN A 639 -1.02 -81.50 -39.02
N GLU A 640 -0.18 -82.40 -38.51
CA GLU A 640 0.09 -82.44 -37.06
C GLU A 640 0.78 -81.13 -36.58
N ASP A 641 1.55 -80.48 -37.47
CA ASP A 641 2.23 -79.20 -37.21
C ASP A 641 1.30 -77.96 -37.28
N THR A 642 0.12 -78.06 -37.92
CA THR A 642 -0.81 -76.91 -38.07
C THR A 642 -1.76 -76.72 -36.90
N LEU A 643 -1.88 -77.71 -36.00
CA LEU A 643 -2.68 -77.59 -34.78
C LEU A 643 -1.91 -76.85 -33.67
N ASP A 644 -0.57 -76.86 -33.68
CA ASP A 644 0.27 -76.19 -32.68
C ASP A 644 0.76 -74.80 -33.12
N LYS A 645 -0.13 -73.98 -33.69
CA LYS A 645 0.26 -72.62 -34.12
C LYS A 645 0.65 -71.68 -32.97
N ILE A 646 0.27 -72.00 -31.74
CA ILE A 646 0.58 -71.18 -30.53
C ILE A 646 1.58 -71.94 -29.65
N SER A 647 2.84 -71.92 -30.06
CA SER A 647 3.99 -72.29 -29.24
C SER A 647 4.32 -71.19 -28.22
N LEU A 648 5.17 -71.47 -27.24
CA LEU A 648 5.64 -70.46 -26.29
C LEU A 648 6.32 -69.28 -27.02
N TYR A 649 7.10 -69.58 -28.06
CA TYR A 649 7.74 -68.58 -28.91
C TYR A 649 6.71 -67.72 -29.66
N ASN A 650 5.72 -68.34 -30.32
CA ASN A 650 4.68 -67.60 -31.04
C ASN A 650 3.79 -66.80 -30.08
N SER A 651 3.57 -67.29 -28.85
CA SER A 651 2.85 -66.57 -27.80
C SER A 651 3.62 -65.33 -27.34
N PHE A 652 4.93 -65.48 -27.11
CA PHE A 652 5.81 -64.38 -26.73
C PHE A 652 5.93 -63.34 -27.86
N TRP A 653 6.10 -63.78 -29.10
CA TRP A 653 6.12 -62.91 -30.27
C TRP A 653 4.80 -62.16 -30.46
N MET A 654 3.66 -62.83 -30.30
CA MET A 654 2.33 -62.21 -30.44
C MET A 654 2.03 -61.19 -29.33
N ILE A 655 2.38 -61.47 -28.07
CA ILE A 655 2.19 -60.52 -26.97
C ILE A 655 3.19 -59.35 -27.11
N SER A 656 4.42 -59.62 -27.55
CA SER A 656 5.45 -58.59 -27.76
C SER A 656 5.15 -57.66 -28.94
N THR A 657 4.61 -58.18 -30.05
CA THR A 657 4.18 -57.34 -31.20
C THR A 657 3.03 -56.40 -30.83
N GLY A 658 2.18 -56.82 -29.89
CA GLY A 658 1.14 -55.97 -29.31
C GLY A 658 1.66 -54.73 -28.57
N LEU A 659 2.90 -54.74 -28.04
CA LEU A 659 3.55 -53.54 -27.46
C LEU A 659 3.75 -52.43 -28.50
N PHE A 660 3.95 -52.81 -29.76
CA PHE A 660 4.26 -51.90 -30.86
C PHE A 660 3.04 -51.61 -31.75
N GLY A 661 1.83 -51.98 -31.31
CA GLY A 661 0.60 -51.79 -32.08
C GLY A 661 0.49 -52.69 -33.32
N GLN A 662 1.30 -53.75 -33.40
CA GLN A 662 1.27 -54.72 -34.50
C GLN A 662 0.60 -56.03 -34.04
N SER A 663 0.11 -56.80 -35.01
CA SER A 663 -0.53 -58.09 -34.77
C SER A 663 0.39 -59.23 -35.21
N GLY A 664 0.49 -60.26 -34.38
CA GLY A 664 1.25 -61.47 -34.70
C GLY A 664 0.55 -62.34 -35.76
N GLU A 665 1.32 -63.19 -36.44
CA GLU A 665 0.85 -63.99 -37.58
C GLU A 665 -0.17 -65.09 -37.22
N SER A 666 -0.24 -65.48 -35.94
CA SER A 666 -1.09 -66.57 -35.45
C SER A 666 -2.03 -66.08 -34.36
N HIS A 667 -3.33 -66.44 -34.43
CA HIS A 667 -4.34 -66.05 -33.45
C HIS A 667 -4.95 -67.26 -32.73
N PRO A 668 -5.34 -67.13 -31.45
CA PRO A 668 -5.97 -68.20 -30.70
C PRO A 668 -7.36 -68.51 -31.23
N TYR A 669 -7.60 -69.79 -31.48
CA TYR A 669 -8.90 -70.31 -31.87
C TYR A 669 -9.87 -70.38 -30.69
N CYS A 670 -9.37 -70.66 -29.48
CA CYS A 670 -10.21 -70.79 -28.29
C CYS A 670 -10.67 -69.42 -27.75
N ALA A 671 -11.93 -69.33 -27.32
CA ALA A 671 -12.51 -68.10 -26.77
C ALA A 671 -11.71 -67.53 -25.57
N PRO A 672 -11.24 -68.33 -24.60
CA PRO A 672 -10.43 -67.82 -23.50
C PRO A 672 -9.12 -67.17 -23.95
N GLY A 673 -8.44 -67.72 -24.96
CA GLY A 673 -7.22 -67.13 -25.52
C GLY A 673 -7.49 -65.79 -26.20
N ARG A 674 -8.64 -65.63 -26.86
CA ARG A 674 -9.07 -64.36 -27.45
C ARG A 674 -9.34 -63.29 -26.38
N PHE A 675 -9.95 -63.66 -25.25
CA PHE A 675 -10.14 -62.72 -24.13
C PHE A 675 -8.82 -62.25 -23.52
N VAL A 676 -7.82 -63.13 -23.39
CA VAL A 676 -6.48 -62.74 -22.92
C VAL A 676 -5.85 -61.71 -23.86
N ILE A 677 -5.93 -61.93 -25.17
CA ILE A 677 -5.42 -60.98 -26.17
C ILE A 677 -6.20 -59.66 -26.15
N MET A 678 -7.53 -59.72 -26.07
CA MET A 678 -8.36 -58.50 -25.98
C MET A 678 -7.99 -57.65 -24.76
N GLY A 679 -7.78 -58.30 -23.61
CA GLY A 679 -7.33 -57.62 -22.39
C GLY A 679 -5.94 -57.02 -22.53
N TRP A 680 -5.00 -57.75 -23.14
CA TRP A 680 -3.64 -57.28 -23.40
C TRP A 680 -3.59 -56.10 -24.37
N TRP A 681 -4.35 -56.15 -25.47
CA TRP A 681 -4.44 -55.07 -26.44
C TRP A 681 -5.05 -53.80 -25.83
N PHE A 682 -6.10 -53.95 -25.01
CA PHE A 682 -6.70 -52.81 -24.32
C PHE A 682 -5.70 -52.15 -23.35
N PHE A 683 -4.96 -52.95 -22.58
CA PHE A 683 -3.91 -52.45 -21.70
C PHE A 683 -2.81 -51.71 -22.48
N MET A 684 -2.32 -52.27 -23.59
CA MET A 684 -1.27 -51.63 -24.38
C MET A 684 -1.71 -50.37 -25.13
N MET A 685 -2.97 -50.31 -25.55
CA MET A 685 -3.55 -49.09 -26.11
C MET A 685 -3.52 -47.94 -25.09
N ILE A 686 -3.88 -48.21 -23.83
CA ILE A 686 -3.83 -47.20 -22.75
C ILE A 686 -2.38 -46.80 -22.48
N MET A 687 -1.47 -47.77 -22.32
CA MET A 687 -0.07 -47.48 -22.02
C MET A 687 0.61 -46.68 -23.14
N SER A 688 0.32 -46.98 -24.41
CA SER A 688 0.84 -46.22 -25.55
C SER A 688 0.28 -44.80 -25.58
N ALA A 689 -0.99 -44.59 -25.26
CA ALA A 689 -1.59 -43.26 -25.19
C ALA A 689 -1.01 -42.42 -24.04
N MET A 690 -0.75 -43.04 -22.89
CA MET A 690 -0.08 -42.38 -21.77
C MET A 690 1.37 -42.02 -22.09
N TYR A 691 2.10 -42.92 -22.77
CA TYR A 691 3.47 -42.65 -23.20
C TYR A 691 3.53 -41.45 -24.15
N THR A 692 2.65 -41.39 -25.15
CA THR A 692 2.65 -40.28 -26.12
C THR A 692 2.21 -38.96 -25.49
N ALA A 693 1.23 -38.99 -24.56
CA ALA A 693 0.81 -37.80 -23.81
C ALA A 693 1.94 -37.26 -22.91
N ASN A 694 2.61 -38.14 -22.16
CA ASN A 694 3.71 -37.74 -21.27
C ASN A 694 4.96 -37.31 -22.05
N LEU A 695 5.25 -37.96 -23.18
CA LEU A 695 6.34 -37.54 -24.07
C LEU A 695 6.07 -36.15 -24.67
N ALA A 696 4.84 -35.90 -25.12
CA ALA A 696 4.46 -34.58 -25.62
C ALA A 696 4.57 -33.50 -24.53
N ALA A 697 4.14 -33.79 -23.30
CA ALA A 697 4.32 -32.89 -22.16
C ALA A 697 5.79 -32.68 -21.79
N ALA A 698 6.62 -33.73 -21.88
CA ALA A 698 8.06 -33.61 -21.62
C ALA A 698 8.80 -32.82 -22.71
N LEU A 699 8.30 -32.82 -23.95
CA LEU A 699 8.86 -32.04 -25.06
C LEU A 699 8.51 -30.55 -24.99
N THR A 700 7.43 -30.19 -24.30
CA THR A 700 7.02 -28.78 -24.13
C THR A 700 7.72 -28.11 -22.95
N VAL A 701 8.15 -28.86 -21.93
CA VAL A 701 8.89 -28.33 -20.77
C VAL A 701 10.39 -28.28 -21.09
N LYS A 702 10.91 -27.08 -21.35
CA LYS A 702 12.36 -26.85 -21.37
C LYS A 702 12.89 -26.99 -19.94
N ASN A 703 13.51 -28.10 -19.61
CA ASN A 703 14.33 -28.19 -18.40
C ASN A 703 15.62 -27.39 -18.63
N ILE A 704 15.55 -26.08 -18.39
CA ILE A 704 16.73 -25.34 -17.96
C ILE A 704 16.99 -25.87 -16.56
N ASN A 705 17.92 -26.83 -16.43
CA ASN A 705 18.39 -27.22 -15.12
C ASN A 705 19.11 -26.01 -14.52
N ASN A 706 18.40 -25.16 -13.80
CA ASN A 706 19.02 -24.23 -12.87
C ASN A 706 19.78 -25.10 -11.87
N ALA A 707 21.11 -25.10 -11.97
CA ALA A 707 21.96 -26.03 -11.22
C ALA A 707 22.01 -25.73 -9.72
N ILE A 708 21.39 -24.64 -9.27
CA ILE A 708 21.34 -24.20 -7.87
C ILE A 708 19.89 -23.77 -7.60
N GLY A 709 19.21 -24.47 -6.70
CA GLY A 709 17.87 -24.16 -6.24
C GLY A 709 17.84 -23.26 -5.00
N SER A 710 18.84 -23.34 -4.12
CA SER A 710 18.88 -22.56 -2.87
C SER A 710 20.30 -22.23 -2.39
N ALA A 711 20.40 -21.31 -1.42
CA ALA A 711 21.68 -20.95 -0.78
C ALA A 711 22.35 -22.15 -0.09
N GLU A 712 21.56 -23.08 0.44
CA GLU A 712 22.06 -24.29 1.10
C GLU A 712 22.85 -25.16 0.14
N GLU A 713 22.37 -25.30 -1.09
CA GLU A 713 23.04 -26.11 -2.10
C GLU A 713 24.46 -25.58 -2.30
N LEU A 714 24.66 -24.25 -2.43
CA LEU A 714 25.97 -23.62 -2.51
C LEU A 714 26.91 -23.93 -1.32
N LEU A 715 26.37 -24.15 -0.11
CA LEU A 715 27.17 -24.49 1.07
C LEU A 715 27.57 -25.97 1.16
N GLU A 716 26.77 -26.84 0.55
CA GLU A 716 26.95 -28.30 0.60
C GLU A 716 27.77 -28.84 -0.58
N GLN A 717 27.70 -28.18 -1.75
CA GLN A 717 28.50 -28.55 -2.92
C GLN A 717 29.82 -27.78 -3.04
N ASP A 718 30.81 -28.40 -3.67
CA ASP A 718 32.12 -27.81 -3.98
C ASP A 718 32.29 -27.52 -5.49
N ASP A 719 31.23 -27.59 -6.29
CA ASP A 719 31.33 -27.45 -7.75
C ASP A 719 31.41 -25.98 -8.21
N TYR A 720 30.96 -25.02 -7.38
CA TYR A 720 30.95 -23.59 -7.70
C TYR A 720 31.72 -22.80 -6.67
N ALA A 721 32.45 -21.79 -7.12
CA ALA A 721 32.91 -20.72 -6.24
C ALA A 721 31.83 -19.63 -6.19
N TRP A 722 31.69 -18.93 -5.07
CA TRP A 722 30.72 -17.83 -4.96
C TRP A 722 31.29 -16.66 -4.19
N GLY A 723 30.65 -15.51 -4.35
CA GLY A 723 30.99 -14.31 -3.59
C GLY A 723 30.06 -13.14 -3.85
N THR A 724 30.32 -12.07 -3.12
CA THR A 724 29.61 -10.78 -3.21
C THR A 724 30.61 -9.64 -3.08
N ILE A 725 30.17 -8.40 -3.12
CA ILE A 725 31.03 -7.22 -3.08
C ILE A 725 31.33 -6.80 -1.63
N ASN A 726 32.60 -6.53 -1.31
CA ASN A 726 33.07 -6.24 0.05
C ASN A 726 32.44 -4.99 0.69
N SER A 727 32.24 -3.94 -0.10
CA SER A 727 31.70 -2.64 0.33
C SER A 727 30.19 -2.48 0.11
N ALA A 728 29.51 -3.54 -0.34
CA ALA A 728 28.10 -3.47 -0.74
C ALA A 728 27.13 -3.92 0.35
N HIS A 729 25.91 -3.43 0.26
CA HIS A 729 24.82 -3.75 1.17
C HIS A 729 24.52 -5.26 1.31
N PRO A 730 24.54 -6.09 0.24
CA PRO A 730 24.26 -7.52 0.34
C PRO A 730 25.14 -8.27 1.34
N LYS A 731 26.43 -7.93 1.42
CA LYS A 731 27.37 -8.58 2.35
C LYS A 731 26.97 -8.33 3.79
N LEU A 732 26.71 -7.07 4.15
CA LEU A 732 26.32 -6.66 5.49
C LEU A 732 24.97 -7.30 5.88
N LEU A 733 23.99 -7.31 4.97
CA LEU A 733 22.66 -7.84 5.25
C LEU A 733 22.71 -9.35 5.53
N LEU A 734 23.47 -10.11 4.72
CA LEU A 734 23.59 -11.56 4.85
C LEU A 734 24.48 -11.96 6.05
N GLN A 735 25.54 -11.20 6.35
CA GLN A 735 26.43 -11.45 7.49
C GLN A 735 25.73 -11.27 8.85
N TYR A 736 24.91 -10.22 9.00
CA TYR A 736 24.15 -9.95 10.23
C TYR A 736 22.76 -10.59 10.25
N SER A 737 22.47 -11.48 9.29
CA SER A 737 21.19 -12.16 9.25
C SER A 737 21.06 -13.16 10.41
N ILE A 738 19.84 -13.37 10.89
CA ILE A 738 19.53 -14.36 11.95
C ILE A 738 19.77 -15.79 11.45
N ASN A 739 19.72 -15.99 10.12
CA ASN A 739 19.92 -17.29 9.52
C ASN A 739 21.42 -17.61 9.47
N GLU A 740 21.87 -18.52 10.34
CA GLU A 740 23.28 -18.96 10.42
C GLU A 740 23.84 -19.40 9.06
N LYS A 741 23.00 -19.93 8.17
CA LYS A 741 23.39 -20.35 6.82
C LYS A 741 23.84 -19.18 5.95
N TYR A 742 23.15 -18.05 5.99
CA TYR A 742 23.53 -16.88 5.21
C TYR A 742 24.80 -16.23 5.75
N ASN A 743 25.00 -16.25 7.08
CA ASN A 743 26.27 -15.84 7.65
C ASN A 743 27.40 -16.78 7.19
N ALA A 744 27.19 -18.10 7.25
CA ALA A 744 28.16 -19.09 6.77
C ALA A 744 28.46 -18.97 5.26
N LEU A 745 27.47 -18.56 4.45
CA LEU A 745 27.63 -18.30 3.01
C LEU A 745 28.58 -17.15 2.74
N ILE A 746 28.50 -16.08 3.55
CA ILE A 746 29.41 -14.95 3.48
C ILE A 746 30.79 -15.34 4.03
N GLU A 747 30.88 -15.95 5.21
CA GLU A 747 32.17 -16.32 5.82
C GLU A 747 33.03 -17.23 4.95
N LYS A 748 32.42 -18.14 4.18
CA LYS A 748 33.12 -19.09 3.29
C LYS A 748 33.28 -18.58 1.85
N GLY A 749 32.60 -17.50 1.47
CA GLY A 749 32.61 -16.97 0.10
C GLY A 749 33.87 -16.19 -0.25
N HIS A 750 34.23 -16.15 -1.53
CA HIS A 750 35.32 -15.32 -2.06
C HIS A 750 34.77 -13.98 -2.56
N HIS A 751 34.88 -12.93 -1.75
CA HIS A 751 34.34 -11.61 -2.08
C HIS A 751 35.25 -10.76 -2.98
N VAL A 752 34.65 -9.89 -3.79
CA VAL A 752 35.32 -8.97 -4.71
C VAL A 752 35.14 -7.52 -4.29
N ASP A 753 35.97 -6.60 -4.77
CA ASP A 753 35.86 -5.17 -4.42
C ASP A 753 34.98 -4.37 -5.38
N ASN A 754 34.88 -4.81 -6.65
CA ASN A 754 34.08 -4.16 -7.68
C ASN A 754 33.18 -5.16 -8.42
N ILE A 755 32.02 -4.71 -8.88
CA ILE A 755 31.08 -5.53 -9.67
C ILE A 755 31.72 -6.00 -10.97
N GLY A 756 32.55 -5.16 -11.60
CA GLY A 756 33.25 -5.51 -12.85
C GLY A 756 34.16 -6.74 -12.68
N GLU A 757 34.87 -6.84 -11.56
CA GLU A 757 35.72 -7.99 -11.23
C GLU A 757 34.87 -9.26 -11.01
N GLY A 758 33.77 -9.14 -10.26
CA GLY A 758 32.83 -10.26 -10.05
C GLY A 758 32.23 -10.80 -11.35
N MET A 759 31.97 -9.92 -12.32
CA MET A 759 31.48 -10.28 -13.65
C MET A 759 32.55 -10.99 -14.49
N GLU A 760 33.81 -10.58 -14.36
CA GLU A 760 34.92 -11.26 -15.03
C GLU A 760 35.11 -12.68 -14.50
N TYR A 761 35.09 -12.87 -13.18
CA TYR A 761 35.14 -14.21 -12.56
C TYR A 761 33.96 -15.08 -12.94
N MET A 762 32.75 -14.52 -13.06
CA MET A 762 31.58 -15.26 -13.55
C MET A 762 31.78 -15.78 -14.98
N ARG A 763 32.41 -14.99 -15.86
CA ARG A 763 32.61 -15.34 -17.28
C ARG A 763 33.73 -16.35 -17.49
N ASN A 764 34.86 -16.13 -16.82
CA ASN A 764 36.11 -16.87 -17.00
C ASN A 764 36.28 -18.03 -15.99
N GLY A 765 35.44 -18.06 -14.95
CA GLY A 765 35.59 -18.95 -13.81
C GLY A 765 36.64 -18.45 -12.81
N PHE A 766 36.59 -19.00 -11.60
CA PHE A 766 37.54 -18.72 -10.54
C PHE A 766 38.21 -20.03 -10.11
N ASN A 767 39.54 -20.10 -10.16
CA ASN A 767 40.32 -21.30 -9.83
C ASN A 767 39.86 -22.59 -10.57
N GLY A 768 39.40 -22.45 -11.81
CA GLY A 768 38.91 -23.57 -12.64
C GLY A 768 37.47 -24.02 -12.35
N LYS A 769 36.77 -23.37 -11.41
CA LYS A 769 35.35 -23.59 -11.10
C LYS A 769 34.47 -22.46 -11.66
N PRO A 770 33.22 -22.71 -12.05
CA PRO A 770 32.27 -21.64 -12.37
C PRO A 770 32.02 -20.76 -11.14
N TYR A 771 31.93 -19.46 -11.34
CA TYR A 771 31.74 -18.49 -10.26
C TYR A 771 30.31 -17.95 -10.23
N VAL A 772 29.70 -17.91 -9.05
CA VAL A 772 28.36 -17.41 -8.77
C VAL A 772 28.47 -16.07 -8.06
N LEU A 773 27.95 -15.02 -8.68
CA LEU A 773 27.94 -13.68 -8.08
C LEU A 773 26.60 -13.44 -7.38
N ILE A 774 26.65 -13.07 -6.11
CA ILE A 774 25.48 -12.72 -5.31
C ILE A 774 25.41 -11.20 -5.20
N TYR A 775 24.35 -10.61 -5.75
CA TYR A 775 24.18 -9.17 -5.75
C TYR A 775 22.71 -8.72 -5.80
N GLU A 776 22.49 -7.41 -5.83
CA GLU A 776 21.17 -6.80 -5.85
C GLU A 776 20.50 -6.97 -7.21
N LYS A 777 19.29 -7.54 -7.22
CA LYS A 777 18.53 -7.91 -8.41
C LYS A 777 18.28 -6.76 -9.38
N PRO A 778 17.90 -5.54 -8.98
CA PRO A 778 17.71 -4.45 -9.94
C PRO A 778 18.97 -4.09 -10.73
N VAL A 779 20.15 -4.18 -10.10
CA VAL A 779 21.44 -3.97 -10.80
C VAL A 779 21.74 -5.15 -11.71
N LEU A 780 21.47 -6.38 -11.26
CA LEU A 780 21.64 -7.59 -12.07
C LEU A 780 20.73 -7.61 -13.30
N ASP A 781 19.46 -7.20 -13.16
CA ASP A 781 18.49 -7.05 -14.26
C ASP A 781 19.06 -6.14 -15.35
N TYR A 782 19.60 -4.98 -14.95
CA TYR A 782 20.25 -4.07 -15.88
C TYR A 782 21.46 -4.71 -16.57
N MET A 783 22.33 -5.39 -15.82
CA MET A 783 23.50 -6.08 -16.37
C MET A 783 23.12 -7.20 -17.36
N MET A 784 22.01 -7.90 -17.12
CA MET A 784 21.46 -8.90 -18.05
C MET A 784 20.95 -8.28 -19.34
N THR A 785 20.41 -7.05 -19.30
CA THR A 785 20.01 -6.35 -20.53
C THR A 785 21.20 -6.00 -21.41
N GLU A 786 22.36 -5.67 -20.82
CA GLU A 786 23.60 -5.42 -21.56
C GLU A 786 24.26 -6.71 -22.06
N ASN A 787 24.18 -7.81 -21.31
CA ASN A 787 24.87 -9.06 -21.59
C ASN A 787 23.95 -10.29 -21.42
N CYS A 788 23.61 -10.96 -22.52
CA CYS A 788 22.65 -12.08 -22.53
C CYS A 788 23.24 -13.43 -22.06
N ASP A 789 24.49 -13.48 -21.62
CA ASP A 789 25.23 -14.71 -21.27
C ASP A 789 25.04 -15.13 -19.80
N ILE A 790 24.10 -14.50 -19.09
CA ILE A 790 23.94 -14.63 -17.63
C ILE A 790 22.51 -15.04 -17.33
N THR A 791 22.33 -15.93 -16.35
CA THR A 791 21.03 -16.41 -15.85
C THR A 791 20.99 -16.39 -14.34
N TYR A 792 19.79 -16.18 -13.80
CA TYR A 792 19.52 -16.28 -12.37
C TYR A 792 19.69 -17.71 -11.84
N ALA A 793 20.17 -17.81 -10.61
CA ALA A 793 20.37 -19.05 -9.88
C ALA A 793 19.49 -19.05 -8.62
N GLY A 794 18.57 -20.00 -8.52
CA GLY A 794 17.66 -20.16 -7.38
C GLY A 794 16.67 -19.01 -7.17
N ASP A 795 16.06 -19.02 -5.99
CA ASP A 795 15.11 -18.00 -5.51
C ASP A 795 15.83 -16.78 -4.91
N ASP A 796 15.09 -15.69 -4.75
CA ASP A 796 15.56 -14.46 -4.09
C ASP A 796 15.89 -14.75 -2.60
N PHE A 797 17.09 -14.39 -2.14
CA PHE A 797 17.54 -14.68 -0.76
C PHE A 797 16.85 -13.77 0.28
N GLN A 798 16.79 -12.47 0.01
CA GLN A 798 16.20 -11.50 0.91
C GLN A 798 15.69 -10.27 0.14
N GLN A 799 14.51 -9.78 0.52
CA GLN A 799 13.90 -8.58 -0.04
C GLN A 799 14.22 -7.35 0.83
N PHE A 800 14.36 -6.20 0.18
CA PHE A 800 14.59 -4.90 0.81
C PHE A 800 14.12 -3.78 -0.13
N GLU A 801 14.28 -2.52 0.31
CA GLU A 801 13.76 -1.35 -0.40
C GLU A 801 14.86 -0.30 -0.61
N TYR A 802 14.80 0.40 -1.75
CA TYR A 802 15.59 1.60 -2.01
C TYR A 802 14.77 2.85 -1.76
N ALA A 803 15.37 3.77 -1.01
CA ALA A 803 14.79 5.08 -0.71
C ALA A 803 15.90 6.15 -0.68
N PHE A 804 15.52 7.42 -0.80
CA PHE A 804 16.47 8.51 -0.59
C PHE A 804 16.73 8.69 0.90
N GLY A 805 17.99 8.94 1.27
CA GLY A 805 18.39 9.21 2.64
C GLY A 805 18.27 10.69 2.96
N ILE A 806 17.62 11.06 4.05
CA ILE A 806 17.42 12.43 4.49
C ILE A 806 17.93 12.60 5.92
N ALA A 807 18.42 13.78 6.26
CA ALA A 807 18.72 14.12 7.64
C ALA A 807 17.50 13.85 8.55
N LYS A 808 17.79 13.37 9.76
CA LYS A 808 16.76 13.00 10.73
C LYS A 808 15.89 14.19 11.10
N LEU A 809 14.57 14.01 11.17
CA LEU A 809 13.58 15.07 11.46
C LEU A 809 13.60 16.23 10.44
N SER A 810 13.99 15.97 9.19
CA SER A 810 13.99 17.00 8.16
C SER A 810 12.57 17.48 7.81
N PRO A 811 12.33 18.81 7.74
CA PRO A 811 11.02 19.38 7.41
C PRO A 811 10.59 19.09 5.96
N PHE A 812 11.49 18.64 5.09
CA PHE A 812 11.19 18.36 3.68
C PHE A 812 10.60 16.97 3.44
N THR A 813 10.77 16.05 4.40
CA THR A 813 10.37 14.65 4.27
C THR A 813 8.89 14.47 3.97
N PRO A 814 7.94 15.14 4.65
CA PRO A 814 6.51 14.97 4.35
C PRO A 814 6.15 15.44 2.94
N ILE A 815 6.74 16.54 2.48
CA ILE A 815 6.49 17.12 1.15
C ILE A 815 6.97 16.17 0.05
N ILE A 816 8.19 15.66 0.19
CA ILE A 816 8.81 14.77 -0.80
C ILE A 816 8.10 13.40 -0.79
N ASN A 817 7.73 12.89 0.38
CA ASN A 817 6.98 11.63 0.49
C ASN A 817 5.61 11.73 -0.18
N ALA A 818 4.89 12.84 0.00
CA ALA A 818 3.60 13.05 -0.67
C ALA A 818 3.74 13.04 -2.21
N ARG A 819 4.80 13.65 -2.76
CA ARG A 819 5.08 13.62 -4.20
C ARG A 819 5.53 12.24 -4.68
N MET A 820 6.40 11.55 -3.94
CA MET A 820 6.81 10.18 -4.26
C MET A 820 5.61 9.22 -4.32
N LEU A 821 4.66 9.33 -3.39
CA LEU A 821 3.42 8.55 -3.41
C LEU A 821 2.59 8.86 -4.66
N THR A 822 2.48 10.13 -5.04
CA THR A 822 1.78 10.53 -6.28
C THR A 822 2.43 9.91 -7.52
N TYR A 823 3.76 9.85 -7.58
CA TYR A 823 4.50 9.20 -8.67
C TYR A 823 4.32 7.68 -8.70
N MET A 824 4.15 7.05 -7.54
CA MET A 824 3.79 5.63 -7.45
C MET A 824 2.39 5.38 -8.01
N GLU A 825 1.40 6.16 -7.57
CA GLU A 825 -0.01 6.03 -7.96
C GLU A 825 -0.21 6.26 -9.46
N ASN A 826 0.45 7.27 -10.02
CA ASN A 826 0.36 7.59 -11.46
C ASN A 826 1.21 6.65 -12.34
N GLY A 827 1.99 5.75 -11.74
CA GLY A 827 2.86 4.81 -12.47
C GLY A 827 4.12 5.43 -13.07
N PHE A 828 4.48 6.65 -12.68
CA PHE A 828 5.66 7.35 -13.18
C PHE A 828 6.95 6.61 -12.82
N LEU A 829 7.10 6.14 -11.58
CA LEU A 829 8.29 5.38 -11.15
C LEU A 829 8.49 4.10 -11.96
N ASN A 830 7.39 3.44 -12.35
CA ASN A 830 7.44 2.27 -13.22
C ASN A 830 7.86 2.65 -14.65
N SER A 831 7.37 3.76 -15.18
CA SER A 831 7.79 4.27 -16.50
C SER A 831 9.28 4.63 -16.56
N LEU A 832 9.82 5.23 -15.49
CA LEU A 832 11.26 5.49 -15.36
C LEU A 832 12.06 4.18 -15.31
N TRP A 833 11.56 3.15 -14.62
CA TRP A 833 12.24 1.86 -14.57
C TRP A 833 12.25 1.18 -15.94
N VAL A 834 11.18 1.30 -16.72
CA VAL A 834 11.15 0.77 -18.09
C VAL A 834 12.22 1.42 -18.97
N LYS A 835 12.38 2.75 -18.83
CA LYS A 835 13.39 3.55 -19.55
C LYS A 835 14.82 3.10 -19.19
N TRP A 836 15.14 3.00 -17.91
CA TRP A 836 16.52 2.78 -17.43
C TRP A 836 16.88 1.31 -17.18
N GLY A 837 15.96 0.51 -16.68
CA GLY A 837 16.20 -0.87 -16.23
C GLY A 837 15.88 -1.98 -17.25
N THR A 838 15.01 -1.74 -18.23
CA THR A 838 14.55 -2.80 -19.18
C THR A 838 14.68 -2.44 -20.66
N SER A 839 15.43 -1.40 -21.02
CA SER A 839 15.66 -1.05 -22.44
C SER A 839 16.43 -2.17 -23.15
N ALA A 840 15.68 -3.05 -23.82
CA ALA A 840 16.15 -4.33 -24.35
C ALA A 840 17.23 -4.17 -25.43
N LYS A 841 18.45 -4.66 -25.13
CA LYS A 841 19.43 -5.07 -26.16
C LYS A 841 19.42 -6.58 -26.40
N CYS A 842 19.02 -7.37 -25.41
CA CYS A 842 18.79 -8.79 -25.57
C CYS A 842 17.40 -9.03 -26.16
N ASP A 843 17.36 -9.44 -27.43
CA ASP A 843 16.20 -10.08 -28.04
C ASP A 843 15.96 -11.39 -27.26
N GLN A 844 15.24 -11.34 -26.14
CA GLN A 844 14.57 -12.52 -25.62
C GLN A 844 13.46 -12.88 -26.61
N LYS A 845 13.86 -13.39 -27.77
CA LYS A 845 13.10 -14.44 -28.46
C LYS A 845 13.19 -15.72 -27.62
N SER A 846 12.72 -15.63 -26.39
CA SER A 846 11.88 -16.66 -25.78
C SER A 846 10.46 -16.57 -26.36
N SER A 847 10.34 -16.16 -27.64
CA SER A 847 9.25 -16.61 -28.47
C SER A 847 9.17 -18.11 -28.29
N MET A 848 7.97 -18.56 -27.93
CA MET A 848 7.45 -19.90 -28.13
C MET A 848 7.59 -20.30 -29.62
N ASN A 849 8.82 -20.34 -30.12
CA ASN A 849 9.17 -20.97 -31.37
C ASN A 849 8.94 -22.44 -31.09
N SER A 850 8.02 -23.01 -31.86
CA SER A 850 7.85 -24.45 -32.01
C SER A 850 9.22 -25.12 -31.93
N VAL A 851 9.46 -25.87 -30.85
CA VAL A 851 10.69 -26.62 -30.67
C VAL A 851 10.74 -27.63 -31.81
N THR A 852 11.58 -27.38 -32.80
CA THR A 852 11.89 -28.38 -33.82
C THR A 852 12.82 -29.41 -33.19
N LEU A 853 12.43 -30.69 -33.24
CA LEU A 853 13.29 -31.79 -32.81
C LEU A 853 14.58 -31.77 -33.63
N ASP A 854 15.72 -31.61 -32.95
CA ASP A 854 17.03 -31.59 -33.59
C ASP A 854 17.59 -33.03 -33.76
N MET A 855 18.50 -33.20 -34.72
CA MET A 855 19.13 -34.51 -34.99
C MET A 855 19.89 -35.06 -33.78
N ASP A 856 20.48 -34.16 -32.99
CA ASP A 856 21.19 -34.53 -31.76
C ASP A 856 20.27 -35.12 -30.68
N SER A 857 19.01 -34.67 -30.63
CA SER A 857 17.99 -35.20 -29.71
C SER A 857 17.50 -36.59 -30.14
N LEU A 858 17.46 -36.87 -31.45
CA LEU A 858 17.03 -38.17 -32.01
C LEU A 858 18.15 -39.22 -32.05
N GLY A 859 19.40 -38.84 -31.79
CA GLY A 859 20.57 -39.72 -31.88
C GLY A 859 20.45 -41.00 -31.04
N GLY A 860 19.78 -40.95 -29.88
CA GLY A 860 19.53 -42.13 -29.03
C GLY A 860 18.71 -43.23 -29.72
N ILE A 861 17.70 -42.84 -30.51
CA ILE A 861 16.83 -43.76 -31.24
C ILE A 861 17.60 -44.41 -32.40
N PHE A 862 18.40 -43.61 -33.13
CA PHE A 862 19.23 -44.13 -34.22
C PHE A 862 20.32 -45.11 -33.72
N MET A 863 20.91 -44.86 -32.55
CA MET A 863 21.84 -45.81 -31.93
C MET A 863 21.17 -47.13 -31.56
N ALA A 864 19.94 -47.09 -31.04
CA ALA A 864 19.18 -48.31 -30.72
C ALA A 864 18.84 -49.12 -31.98
N LEU A 865 18.49 -48.46 -33.08
CA LEU A 865 18.26 -49.10 -34.38
C LEU A 865 19.54 -49.73 -34.94
N ALA A 866 20.66 -49.02 -34.90
CA ALA A 866 21.94 -49.57 -35.34
C ALA A 866 22.33 -50.80 -34.52
N ALA A 867 22.13 -50.74 -33.20
CA ALA A 867 22.39 -51.88 -32.31
C ALA A 867 21.52 -53.10 -32.65
N SER A 868 20.22 -52.91 -32.94
CA SER A 868 19.34 -54.04 -33.30
C SER A 868 19.74 -54.69 -34.63
N MET A 869 20.17 -53.92 -35.63
CA MET A 869 20.70 -54.45 -36.89
C MET A 869 21.99 -55.26 -36.69
N VAL A 870 22.90 -54.78 -35.83
CA VAL A 870 24.14 -55.52 -35.50
C VAL A 870 23.81 -56.82 -34.77
N VAL A 871 22.89 -56.80 -33.81
CA VAL A 871 22.46 -58.01 -33.09
C VAL A 871 21.81 -59.01 -34.05
N ALA A 872 20.95 -58.56 -34.96
CA ALA A 872 20.33 -59.42 -35.97
C ALA A 872 21.38 -60.06 -36.89
N LEU A 873 22.38 -59.29 -37.34
CA LEU A 873 23.49 -59.82 -38.14
C LEU A 873 24.27 -60.88 -37.36
N MET A 874 24.59 -60.62 -36.09
CA MET A 874 25.29 -61.56 -35.23
C MET A 874 24.48 -62.84 -35.00
N LEU A 875 23.17 -62.73 -34.80
CA LEU A 875 22.28 -63.89 -34.66
C LEU A 875 22.24 -64.73 -35.94
N VAL A 876 22.15 -64.11 -37.12
CA VAL A 876 22.21 -64.83 -38.40
C VAL A 876 23.55 -65.55 -38.56
N VAL A 877 24.66 -64.90 -38.21
CA VAL A 877 25.99 -65.55 -38.24
C VAL A 877 26.04 -66.74 -37.28
N CYS A 878 25.54 -66.57 -36.06
CA CYS A 878 25.45 -67.65 -35.07
C CYS A 878 24.55 -68.81 -35.53
N GLU A 879 23.37 -68.53 -36.10
CA GLU A 879 22.48 -69.53 -36.68
C GLU A 879 23.14 -70.25 -37.85
N PHE A 880 23.87 -69.53 -38.70
CA PHE A 880 24.56 -70.10 -39.83
C PHE A 880 25.70 -71.02 -39.39
N ILE A 881 26.44 -70.64 -38.34
CA ILE A 881 27.45 -71.48 -37.68
C ILE A 881 26.79 -72.71 -37.05
N TYR A 882 25.71 -72.51 -36.30
CA TYR A 882 24.98 -73.60 -35.63
C TYR A 882 24.39 -74.61 -36.63
N ALA A 883 23.73 -74.12 -37.68
CA ALA A 883 23.15 -74.95 -38.75
C ALA A 883 24.23 -75.68 -39.55
N SER A 884 25.36 -75.03 -39.84
CA SER A 884 26.51 -75.68 -40.48
C SER A 884 27.11 -76.77 -39.59
N GLY A 885 27.13 -76.57 -38.27
CA GLY A 885 27.52 -77.59 -37.30
C GLY A 885 26.55 -78.77 -37.24
N LEU A 886 25.24 -78.51 -37.31
CA LEU A 886 24.19 -79.52 -37.41
C LEU A 886 24.26 -80.31 -38.71
N ASP A 887 24.53 -79.68 -39.86
CA ASP A 887 24.69 -80.37 -41.15
C ASP A 887 25.86 -81.36 -41.12
N VAL A 888 26.94 -81.06 -40.39
CA VAL A 888 28.08 -81.96 -40.20
C VAL A 888 27.72 -83.17 -39.32
N TYR A 889 26.86 -82.99 -38.31
CA TYR A 889 26.38 -84.06 -37.43
C TYR A 889 25.22 -84.89 -38.02
N GLY A 890 24.30 -84.25 -38.76
CA GLY A 890 23.11 -84.86 -39.36
C GLY A 890 23.42 -85.73 -40.58
N ASN A 891 24.56 -85.52 -41.24
CA ASN A 891 25.02 -86.34 -42.37
C ASN A 891 25.52 -87.75 -41.96
N LYS A 892 25.38 -88.16 -40.69
CA LYS A 892 25.76 -89.52 -40.26
C LYS A 892 24.82 -90.64 -40.74
N HIS A 893 23.63 -90.33 -41.28
CA HIS A 893 22.63 -91.36 -41.63
C HIS A 893 22.25 -91.45 -43.12
N ARG A 894 22.94 -90.76 -44.03
CA ARG A 894 22.75 -90.98 -45.48
C ARG A 894 24.05 -91.44 -46.16
N LEU A 895 23.94 -92.66 -46.69
CA LEU A 895 24.71 -93.29 -47.79
C LEU A 895 25.78 -94.34 -47.44
N THR A 896 25.32 -95.60 -47.52
CA THR A 896 25.74 -96.68 -48.44
C THR A 896 27.21 -97.11 -48.52
N SER A 897 27.38 -98.42 -48.26
CA SER A 897 28.12 -99.42 -49.05
C SER A 897 29.15 -98.90 -50.04
N ASP A 898 30.36 -98.62 -49.57
CA ASP A 898 31.56 -99.22 -50.16
C ASP A 898 32.71 -99.15 -49.15
N GLY A 899 33.23 -100.33 -48.83
CA GLY A 899 34.30 -100.52 -47.86
C GLY A 899 35.65 -100.07 -48.41
N LYS A 900 36.00 -98.79 -48.19
CA LYS A 900 37.40 -98.34 -48.11
C LYS A 900 37.55 -97.36 -46.94
N ARG A 901 38.60 -97.60 -46.16
CA ARG A 901 38.94 -96.87 -44.94
C ARG A 901 39.86 -95.71 -45.32
N ASP A 902 39.30 -94.55 -45.58
CA ASP A 902 40.04 -93.29 -45.65
C ASP A 902 40.06 -92.63 -44.27
N SER A 903 41.23 -92.17 -43.86
CA SER A 903 41.47 -91.40 -42.63
C SER A 903 40.55 -90.19 -42.57
N ALA A 904 39.77 -90.08 -41.49
CA ALA A 904 38.85 -88.97 -41.27
C ALA A 904 39.60 -87.62 -41.30
N PRO A 905 39.23 -86.68 -42.19
CA PRO A 905 39.77 -85.33 -42.12
C PRO A 905 39.28 -84.63 -40.84
N PRO A 906 40.05 -83.68 -40.29
CA PRO A 906 39.69 -82.97 -39.06
C PRO A 906 38.33 -82.27 -39.20
N PHE A 907 37.60 -82.17 -38.10
CA PHE A 907 36.26 -81.60 -37.99
C PHE A 907 36.11 -80.22 -38.70
N GLU A 908 37.19 -79.45 -38.75
CA GLU A 908 37.30 -78.16 -39.45
C GLU A 908 36.99 -78.26 -40.96
N GLY A 909 37.38 -79.34 -41.64
CA GLY A 909 37.23 -79.48 -43.10
C GLY A 909 35.79 -79.71 -43.55
N LYS A 910 34.97 -80.42 -42.76
CA LYS A 910 33.55 -80.64 -43.08
C LYS A 910 32.69 -79.41 -42.75
N PHE A 911 33.07 -78.69 -41.70
CA PHE A 911 32.41 -77.44 -41.31
C PHE A 911 32.63 -76.34 -42.35
N LEU A 912 33.88 -76.13 -42.82
CA LEU A 912 34.16 -75.19 -43.90
C LEU A 912 33.43 -75.57 -45.20
N GLY A 913 33.36 -76.86 -45.54
CA GLY A 913 32.63 -77.35 -46.71
C GLY A 913 31.14 -76.99 -46.69
N ALA A 914 30.44 -77.29 -45.59
CA ALA A 914 29.03 -76.94 -45.42
C ALA A 914 28.80 -75.42 -45.44
N LEU A 915 29.70 -74.66 -44.80
CA LEU A 915 29.68 -73.19 -44.80
C LEU A 915 29.79 -72.61 -46.22
N THR A 916 30.71 -73.13 -47.04
CA THR A 916 30.89 -72.64 -48.43
C THR A 916 29.72 -72.96 -49.35
N VAL A 917 29.03 -74.09 -49.16
CA VAL A 917 27.84 -74.45 -49.94
C VAL A 917 26.67 -73.54 -49.59
N ARG A 918 26.40 -73.32 -48.30
CA ARG A 918 25.33 -72.41 -47.89
C ARG A 918 25.63 -70.96 -48.31
N LEU A 919 26.88 -70.50 -48.24
CA LEU A 919 27.27 -69.16 -48.72
C LEU A 919 27.07 -69.02 -50.24
N LYS A 920 27.33 -70.07 -51.02
CA LYS A 920 27.07 -70.08 -52.47
C LYS A 920 25.58 -70.05 -52.82
N ILE A 921 24.74 -70.78 -52.07
CA ILE A 921 23.27 -70.75 -52.26
C ILE A 921 22.74 -69.36 -51.92
N LEU A 922 23.20 -68.77 -50.81
CA LEU A 922 22.78 -67.44 -50.38
C LEU A 922 23.23 -66.35 -51.37
N ALA A 923 24.44 -66.47 -51.92
CA ALA A 923 24.93 -65.59 -52.99
C ALA A 923 24.12 -65.76 -54.29
N TYR A 924 23.70 -66.99 -54.62
CA TYR A 924 22.88 -67.29 -55.79
C TYR A 924 21.46 -66.72 -55.67
N ASP A 925 20.80 -66.90 -54.52
CA ASP A 925 19.47 -66.33 -54.26
C ASP A 925 19.50 -64.81 -54.16
N PHE A 926 20.55 -64.24 -53.56
CA PHE A 926 20.74 -62.79 -53.53
C PHE A 926 20.95 -62.21 -54.92
N MET A 927 21.73 -62.87 -55.80
CA MET A 927 21.86 -62.49 -57.20
C MET A 927 20.52 -62.57 -57.94
N ASN A 928 19.70 -63.59 -57.71
CA ASN A 928 18.38 -63.73 -58.35
C ASN A 928 17.39 -62.67 -57.87
N TYR A 929 17.40 -62.31 -56.58
CA TYR A 929 16.59 -61.21 -56.05
C TYR A 929 17.03 -59.85 -56.61
N TRP A 930 18.34 -59.62 -56.70
CA TRP A 930 18.90 -58.40 -57.30
C TRP A 930 18.52 -58.27 -58.79
N LEU A 931 18.64 -59.36 -59.56
CA LEU A 931 18.21 -59.41 -60.96
C LEU A 931 16.69 -59.23 -61.13
N SER A 932 15.87 -59.73 -60.20
CA SER A 932 14.41 -59.49 -60.19
C SER A 932 14.05 -58.05 -59.83
N PHE A 933 14.89 -57.34 -59.09
CA PHE A 933 14.68 -55.93 -58.76
C PHE A 933 15.07 -55.01 -59.93
N GLU A 934 16.12 -55.36 -60.69
CA GLU A 934 16.49 -54.68 -61.94
C GLU A 934 15.45 -54.86 -63.06
N SER A 935 14.84 -56.04 -63.19
CA SER A 935 13.77 -56.27 -64.19
C SER A 935 12.49 -55.47 -63.90
N PHE A 936 12.16 -55.23 -62.62
CA PHE A 936 11.04 -54.37 -62.21
C PHE A 936 11.28 -52.89 -62.55
N LYS A 937 12.56 -52.46 -62.57
CA LYS A 937 12.97 -51.09 -62.96
C LYS A 937 12.86 -50.84 -64.47
N GLN A 938 13.00 -51.86 -65.32
CA GLN A 938 12.86 -51.72 -66.78
C GLN A 938 11.40 -51.61 -67.24
N VAL A 939 10.45 -52.30 -66.59
CA VAL A 939 9.02 -52.26 -66.97
C VAL A 939 8.33 -50.92 -66.63
N GLY A 940 8.87 -50.16 -65.66
CA GLY A 940 8.35 -48.83 -65.29
C GLY A 940 8.84 -47.66 -66.17
N GLY A 941 9.84 -47.88 -67.03
CA GLY A 941 10.51 -46.84 -67.82
C GLY A 941 10.01 -46.67 -69.27
N GLU A 942 9.28 -47.64 -69.84
CA GLU A 942 9.02 -47.71 -71.29
C GLU A 942 7.70 -47.06 -71.75
N LYS A 943 7.02 -46.27 -70.90
CA LYS A 943 5.73 -45.61 -71.24
C LYS A 943 5.72 -44.08 -71.19
N LYS A 944 6.87 -43.41 -71.18
CA LYS A 944 6.93 -41.94 -71.07
C LYS A 944 7.56 -41.16 -72.24
N ASP A 945 8.17 -41.81 -73.23
CA ASP A 945 8.87 -41.11 -74.33
C ASP A 945 8.24 -41.36 -75.71
N THR A 946 6.92 -41.21 -75.83
CA THR A 946 6.25 -41.08 -77.14
C THR A 946 4.96 -40.29 -76.97
N LEU A 947 5.08 -38.95 -76.97
CA LEU A 947 4.06 -37.97 -77.43
C LEU A 947 4.45 -36.55 -76.98
N GLN A 948 5.53 -36.00 -77.53
CA GLN A 948 5.69 -34.54 -77.63
C GLN A 948 6.35 -34.19 -78.96
N GLY A 949 5.53 -33.66 -79.87
CA GLY A 949 6.00 -32.97 -81.08
C GLY A 949 5.16 -33.26 -82.32
N GLU A 950 4.01 -32.61 -82.48
CA GLU A 950 3.64 -31.91 -83.73
C GLU A 950 2.32 -31.11 -83.62
N LEU A 951 2.46 -29.83 -84.02
CA LEU A 951 1.51 -28.91 -84.66
C LEU A 951 0.41 -28.20 -83.85
N GLY A 952 0.51 -26.87 -83.86
CA GLY A 952 -0.49 -25.93 -83.34
C GLY A 952 -1.46 -25.38 -84.38
N GLY A 953 -2.34 -24.51 -83.90
CA GLY A 953 -3.28 -23.66 -84.64
C GLY A 953 -4.28 -23.03 -83.68
N GLY A 954 -4.22 -21.70 -83.47
CA GLY A 954 -5.10 -20.96 -82.54
C GLY A 954 -6.53 -20.73 -83.07
N PRO A 955 -7.29 -19.68 -82.64
CA PRO A 955 -7.03 -18.72 -81.56
C PRO A 955 -8.28 -18.31 -80.70
N LYS A 956 -8.04 -17.47 -79.66
CA LYS A 956 -8.90 -16.38 -79.11
C LYS A 956 -10.27 -16.71 -78.45
N ARG A 957 -10.37 -16.61 -77.10
CA ARG A 957 -10.80 -15.42 -76.30
C ARG A 957 -11.23 -15.80 -74.85
N LYS A 958 -10.87 -14.90 -73.93
CA LYS A 958 -11.20 -14.69 -72.49
C LYS A 958 -12.66 -15.01 -72.06
N PRO A 959 -12.96 -15.35 -70.78
CA PRO A 959 -12.91 -14.36 -69.69
C PRO A 959 -12.53 -14.84 -68.26
N SER A 960 -12.33 -13.83 -67.43
CA SER A 960 -12.27 -13.80 -65.96
C SER A 960 -13.59 -14.15 -65.25
N GLN A 961 -13.47 -14.41 -63.94
CA GLN A 961 -14.48 -14.52 -62.87
C GLN A 961 -15.24 -15.86 -62.77
N PHE A 962 -15.08 -16.58 -61.65
CA PHE A 962 -16.15 -16.86 -60.67
C PHE A 962 -15.64 -17.61 -59.43
N ASN A 963 -16.30 -17.35 -58.31
CA ASN A 963 -16.01 -17.74 -56.92
C ASN A 963 -16.25 -19.23 -56.59
N GLN A 964 -15.72 -19.62 -55.42
CA GLN A 964 -16.18 -20.59 -54.40
C GLN A 964 -17.41 -21.48 -54.69
N GLU A 965 -17.28 -22.71 -54.16
CA GLU A 965 -18.30 -23.76 -53.93
C GLU A 965 -18.67 -24.68 -55.10
N ALA A 966 -18.22 -25.94 -55.01
CA ALA A 966 -19.08 -27.07 -54.62
C ALA A 966 -18.48 -28.42 -55.06
N PHE A 967 -18.00 -29.20 -54.08
CA PHE A 967 -18.28 -30.64 -54.05
C PHE A 967 -18.69 -31.01 -52.62
N THR A 968 -19.87 -30.53 -52.27
CA THR A 968 -20.76 -31.09 -51.26
C THR A 968 -21.94 -31.65 -52.05
N ALA A 969 -22.07 -32.98 -52.13
CA ALA A 969 -23.35 -33.72 -52.18
C ALA A 969 -23.17 -35.15 -52.72
N ALA A 970 -22.82 -36.07 -51.83
CA ALA A 970 -23.38 -37.42 -51.84
C ALA A 970 -23.49 -37.84 -50.37
N GLY A 971 -24.65 -37.62 -49.76
CA GLY A 971 -24.89 -37.97 -48.35
C GLY A 971 -25.84 -37.06 -47.56
N LYS A 972 -26.83 -36.41 -48.19
CA LYS A 972 -28.05 -35.99 -47.50
C LYS A 972 -29.25 -36.61 -48.21
N ASN A 973 -29.84 -37.61 -47.56
CA ASN A 973 -31.26 -37.91 -47.64
C ASN A 973 -31.69 -38.38 -46.24
N MET A 974 -31.97 -37.40 -45.38
CA MET A 974 -33.03 -37.42 -44.36
C MET A 974 -32.90 -36.11 -43.59
N ILE A 975 -33.72 -35.13 -43.97
CA ILE A 975 -34.41 -34.13 -43.13
C ILE A 975 -34.95 -33.10 -44.13
N ALA A 976 -36.25 -33.17 -44.38
CA ALA A 976 -37.03 -32.07 -44.93
C ALA A 976 -38.41 -32.07 -44.27
N SER A 977 -38.81 -30.87 -43.84
CA SER A 977 -40.17 -30.34 -43.72
C SER A 977 -41.11 -30.77 -42.57
N GLY A 978 -41.63 -29.72 -41.90
CA GLY A 978 -42.93 -29.63 -41.21
C GLY A 978 -42.94 -30.10 -39.76
N GLY A 979 -43.27 -29.34 -38.72
CA GLY A 979 -43.97 -28.07 -38.60
C GLY A 979 -45.18 -28.23 -37.65
N GLY A 980 -45.21 -27.48 -36.54
CA GLY A 980 -46.46 -27.04 -35.89
C GLY A 980 -46.72 -27.41 -34.42
N MET A 981 -46.92 -26.35 -33.61
CA MET A 981 -47.87 -26.23 -32.46
C MET A 981 -47.55 -27.06 -31.18
N THR A 982 -47.73 -26.61 -29.94
CA THR A 982 -48.40 -25.46 -29.29
C THR A 982 -48.10 -25.49 -27.78
N ALA A 983 -48.08 -24.31 -27.16
CA ALA A 983 -48.69 -23.92 -25.88
C ALA A 983 -48.44 -24.70 -24.55
N GLY A 984 -48.15 -23.90 -23.51
CA GLY A 984 -48.56 -24.12 -22.11
C GLY A 984 -47.66 -25.08 -21.32
N GLY A 985 -47.13 -24.74 -20.15
CA GLY A 985 -47.63 -23.84 -19.13
C GLY A 985 -47.78 -24.63 -17.82
N ARG A 986 -46.86 -24.43 -16.89
CA ARG A 986 -47.06 -24.41 -15.42
C ARG A 986 -45.74 -23.93 -14.79
N TRP A 987 -45.63 -22.63 -14.51
CA TRP A 987 -46.00 -21.97 -13.23
C TRP A 987 -45.18 -22.55 -12.07
N ASN A 988 -44.12 -21.87 -11.63
CA ASN A 988 -44.07 -20.64 -10.79
C ASN A 988 -44.00 -20.96 -9.30
N VAL A 989 -43.32 -20.04 -8.60
CA VAL A 989 -43.28 -19.70 -7.16
C VAL A 989 -41.87 -19.93 -6.57
N VAL A 990 -41.13 -18.94 -6.06
CA VAL A 990 -41.36 -17.51 -5.84
C VAL A 990 -40.00 -16.77 -5.78
N SER A 991 -40.04 -15.50 -6.16
CA SER A 991 -38.99 -14.49 -6.20
C SER A 991 -38.57 -13.88 -4.84
N LYS A 992 -37.34 -13.36 -4.80
CA LYS A 992 -36.85 -12.13 -4.14
C LYS A 992 -37.75 -11.41 -3.11
N ALA A 993 -37.16 -11.09 -1.94
CA ALA A 993 -37.21 -9.78 -1.25
C ALA A 993 -36.19 -9.82 -0.07
N VAL A 994 -35.12 -9.01 -0.03
CA VAL A 994 -35.01 -7.59 0.36
C VAL A 994 -34.85 -7.37 1.89
N GLN A 995 -33.68 -6.81 2.22
CA GLN A 995 -33.33 -5.88 3.31
C GLN A 995 -33.36 -6.26 4.81
N LYS A 996 -32.23 -5.86 5.42
CA LYS A 996 -32.05 -5.19 6.72
C LYS A 996 -32.18 -6.03 8.00
N GLY A 997 -31.06 -6.00 8.73
CA GLY A 997 -31.04 -5.47 10.08
C GLY A 997 -30.59 -6.45 11.16
N PHE A 998 -29.61 -5.98 11.96
CA PHE A 998 -29.45 -6.26 13.40
C PHE A 998 -29.50 -7.72 13.83
N GLY A 999 -28.44 -8.33 14.37
CA GLY A 999 -27.54 -7.83 15.38
C GLY A 999 -27.09 -9.06 16.19
N SER A 1000 -25.93 -8.96 16.83
CA SER A 1000 -25.46 -9.93 17.82
C SER A 1000 -26.52 -10.19 18.91
N PRO A 1001 -26.42 -11.32 19.63
CA PRO A 1001 -25.80 -11.20 20.95
C PRO A 1001 -24.96 -12.42 21.41
N ILE A 1002 -23.84 -12.08 22.07
CA ILE A 1002 -23.34 -12.53 23.39
C ILE A 1002 -24.34 -13.43 24.15
N SER A 1003 -24.06 -14.56 24.82
CA SER A 1003 -23.06 -15.00 25.83
C SER A 1003 -23.21 -16.53 25.98
N GLY A 1004 -22.35 -17.38 26.55
CA GLY A 1004 -21.25 -17.29 27.51
C GLY A 1004 -21.15 -18.64 28.26
N TYR A 1005 -20.07 -18.81 29.01
CA TYR A 1005 -19.77 -19.87 30.01
C TYR A 1005 -19.35 -21.28 29.52
N HIS A 1006 -18.03 -21.55 29.51
CA HIS A 1006 -17.34 -22.15 30.66
C HIS A 1006 -15.84 -21.89 30.63
#